data_AF-A0A7K4J6K0-F1
#
_entry.id   AF-A0A7K4J6K0-F1
#
_cell.length_a   1.000
_cell.length_b   1.000
_cell.length_c   1.000
_cell.angle_alpha   90.00
_cell.angle_beta   90.00
_cell.angle_gamma   90.00
#
_symmetry.space_group_name_H-M   'P 1'
#
loop_
_entity.id
_entity.type
_entity.pdbx_description
1 polymer ?
#
loop_
_entity_poly.entity_id
_entity_poly.type
_entity_poly.pdbx_seq_one_letter_code
_entity_poly.pdbx_strand_id
1 'polypeptide(L)'
;AAPAEQYLQEKLPDEVVLKIFSYLLEQDLCRAACVCKRFSELANDPILWKRLYMEVFEYTRPMMHPEPGKFYQINPEEYEHPNPWKESFQQLYKGAHVKPGFAEHFYSNPARYKGRENMLYYDTIEDALGGVQEAHFDGLIFVHSGIYTDEWIYIESPITMIGAAPGKVADKVIIENTRDSTFVFMEGSEDAYVGYMTIRFNPDDKSAQHHNAHHCLEITVNCSPIIDHCIIRSTCTVGSAVCVSGQGACPTIKHCNISDCENVGLYITDHAQGIYEDNEISNNALAGIWVKNHGNPIIRRNHIHHGRDVGVFTFDHGMGYFESCNIHRNRIAGFEVKAYANPTVVRCEIHHGQTGGIYVHEKGRGQFIENKIYANNFAGVWITSNSDPTIRGNAIFNGNQGGVYIFGDGRGLIEGNDIYGNALAGIQIRTNSCPIVRHNKIHDGQHGGIYVHEKGQGVIEENEVYSNTLAGVWVTTGSTPVLRRNRIHSGKQVGVYFYDNGHGVLEDNDIYNHMYSGVQIRTGSNPKIRRNKIWGGQNGGILVYNSGLGFIEDNEIFDNAMAGVWIKTDSNPTLRRNKIHDGRDGGICIFNGGRGLLEENDIFRNAQAGVLISTNSHPVLRKNRIFDGFAAGIEITNHATATLEGNQIFNNRFGGLFLASGVNVTMKDNKIMNNQDAIEKAVSRGQCLYKISSYTSYPMHDFYRCHTCNTTDRNAICVNCIKKCHQGHDVEFIRHDRFFCDCGAGTLSNPCTLAGEPTHDTDTLYDSAPPIESNTLQHN
;
A
#
# COMPACT_ATOMS: atom_id res chain seq x y z
N ALA A 1 14.92 -53.16 73.11
CA ALA A 1 15.29 -52.30 71.98
C ALA A 1 14.31 -52.57 70.86
N ALA A 2 13.70 -51.56 70.25
CA ALA A 2 12.98 -51.77 69.01
C ALA A 2 13.95 -52.39 67.98
N PRO A 3 13.53 -53.32 67.11
CA PRO A 3 14.34 -53.78 65.99
C PRO A 3 14.87 -52.55 65.24
N ALA A 4 16.12 -52.58 64.76
CA ALA A 4 16.75 -51.44 64.08
C ALA A 4 15.86 -50.86 62.95
N GLU A 5 15.05 -51.70 62.32
CA GLU A 5 14.04 -51.34 61.31
C GLU A 5 12.97 -50.37 61.82
N GLN A 6 12.42 -50.60 63.03
CA GLN A 6 11.41 -49.72 63.64
C GLN A 6 11.99 -48.36 64.01
N TYR A 7 13.26 -48.32 64.43
CA TYR A 7 13.92 -47.06 64.76
C TYR A 7 14.11 -46.17 63.53
N LEU A 8 14.53 -46.76 62.41
CA LEU A 8 14.69 -46.06 61.14
C LEU A 8 13.36 -45.56 60.58
N GLN A 9 12.31 -46.38 60.64
CA GLN A 9 11.01 -46.05 60.07
C GLN A 9 10.21 -45.04 60.90
N GLU A 10 10.33 -45.04 62.23
CA GLU A 10 9.41 -44.29 63.11
C GLU A 10 10.09 -43.27 64.04
N LYS A 11 11.41 -43.38 64.30
CA LYS A 11 12.07 -42.59 65.37
C LYS A 11 13.12 -41.58 64.91
N LEU A 12 13.70 -41.73 63.73
CA LEU A 12 14.62 -40.72 63.19
C LEU A 12 13.85 -39.46 62.77
N PRO A 13 14.38 -38.24 62.98
CA PRO A 13 13.79 -37.01 62.43
C PRO A 13 13.79 -37.00 60.90
N ASP A 14 12.79 -36.35 60.29
CA ASP A 14 12.65 -36.26 58.83
C ASP A 14 13.88 -35.62 58.17
N GLU A 15 14.52 -34.64 58.81
CA GLU A 15 15.73 -33.99 58.30
C GLU A 15 16.91 -34.97 58.17
N VAL A 16 17.01 -35.91 59.11
CA VAL A 16 18.05 -36.95 59.09
C VAL A 16 17.75 -37.96 57.98
N VAL A 17 16.47 -38.37 57.84
CA VAL A 17 16.05 -39.29 56.78
C VAL A 17 16.24 -38.65 55.40
N LEU A 18 15.83 -37.40 55.21
CA LEU A 18 16.07 -36.62 53.98
C LEU A 18 17.57 -36.49 53.70
N LYS A 19 18.40 -36.25 54.72
CA LYS A 19 19.85 -36.22 54.54
C LYS A 19 20.41 -37.57 54.09
N ILE A 20 19.91 -38.69 54.63
CA ILE A 20 20.27 -40.04 54.18
C ILE A 20 19.79 -40.27 52.73
N PHE A 21 18.54 -39.95 52.42
CA PHE A 21 17.96 -40.06 51.08
C PHE A 21 18.71 -39.19 50.07
N SER A 22 19.33 -38.10 50.52
CA SER A 22 20.23 -37.27 49.71
C SER A 22 21.55 -37.96 49.32
N TYR A 23 21.77 -39.23 49.67
CA TYR A 23 22.87 -40.05 49.13
C TYR A 23 22.37 -41.18 48.22
N LEU A 24 21.05 -41.33 48.05
CA LEU A 24 20.44 -42.34 47.20
C LEU A 24 20.27 -41.83 45.76
N LEU A 25 20.42 -42.74 44.80
CA LEU A 25 20.06 -42.50 43.41
C LEU A 25 18.56 -42.75 43.19
N GLU A 26 18.05 -42.36 42.03
CA GLU A 26 16.63 -42.36 41.66
C GLU A 26 15.96 -43.73 41.84
N GLN A 27 16.63 -44.84 41.46
CA GLN A 27 16.07 -46.18 41.65
C GLN A 27 15.94 -46.54 43.13
N ASP A 28 16.92 -46.18 43.94
CA ASP A 28 16.91 -46.48 45.37
C ASP A 28 15.93 -45.57 46.13
N LEU A 29 15.74 -44.32 45.69
CA LEU A 29 14.65 -43.47 46.17
C LEU A 29 13.28 -44.07 45.84
N CYS A 30 13.09 -44.56 44.62
CA CYS A 30 11.86 -45.25 44.24
C CYS A 30 11.63 -46.53 45.06
N ARG A 31 12.68 -47.30 45.36
CA ARG A 31 12.60 -48.47 46.27
C ARG A 31 12.26 -48.07 47.70
N ALA A 32 12.89 -47.02 48.22
CA ALA A 32 12.61 -46.48 49.54
C ALA A 32 11.14 -46.01 49.65
N ALA A 33 10.60 -45.42 48.59
CA ALA A 33 9.21 -45.00 48.52
C ALA A 33 8.19 -46.14 48.66
N CYS A 34 8.59 -47.39 48.41
CA CYS A 34 7.76 -48.59 48.54
C CYS A 34 7.78 -49.20 49.96
N VAL A 35 8.59 -48.67 50.89
CA VAL A 35 8.77 -49.25 52.24
C VAL A 35 7.56 -48.96 53.14
N CYS A 36 7.16 -47.70 53.26
CA CYS A 36 6.01 -47.26 54.06
C CYS A 36 5.53 -45.87 53.61
N LYS A 37 4.36 -45.43 54.08
CA LYS A 37 3.78 -44.13 53.71
C LYS A 37 4.73 -42.95 53.97
N ARG A 38 5.35 -42.90 55.15
CA ARG A 38 6.31 -41.83 55.53
C ARG A 38 7.50 -41.79 54.57
N PHE A 39 8.08 -42.95 54.25
CA PHE A 39 9.20 -43.02 53.30
C PHE A 39 8.76 -42.65 51.89
N SER A 40 7.53 -42.99 51.49
CA SER A 40 6.93 -42.56 50.23
C SER A 40 6.85 -41.04 50.12
N GLU A 41 6.38 -40.36 51.16
CA GLU A 41 6.30 -38.90 51.19
C GLU A 41 7.70 -38.25 51.13
N LEU A 42 8.63 -38.69 51.98
CA LEU A 42 9.99 -38.14 52.03
C LEU A 42 10.83 -38.45 50.78
N ALA A 43 10.70 -39.64 50.20
CA ALA A 43 11.40 -40.01 48.97
C ALA A 43 10.85 -39.28 47.73
N ASN A 44 9.66 -38.68 47.83
CA ASN A 44 9.06 -37.84 46.79
C ASN A 44 9.27 -36.34 47.03
N ASP A 45 10.16 -35.94 47.96
CA ASP A 45 10.46 -34.54 48.24
C ASP A 45 10.99 -33.79 46.98
N PRO A 46 10.38 -32.65 46.59
CA PRO A 46 10.79 -31.92 45.40
C PRO A 46 12.23 -31.39 45.42
N ILE A 47 12.81 -31.10 46.59
CA ILE A 47 14.18 -30.59 46.71
C ILE A 47 15.19 -31.71 46.43
N LEU A 48 14.94 -32.92 46.94
CA LEU A 48 15.73 -34.11 46.61
C LEU A 48 15.76 -34.36 45.11
N TRP A 49 14.57 -34.41 44.49
CA TRP A 49 14.45 -34.66 43.05
C TRP A 49 15.03 -33.53 42.21
N LYS A 50 14.86 -32.26 42.61
CA LYS A 50 15.51 -31.12 41.95
C LYS A 50 17.03 -31.27 41.92
N ARG A 51 17.64 -31.60 43.06
CA ARG A 51 19.11 -31.73 43.13
C ARG A 51 19.61 -32.88 42.26
N LEU A 52 18.94 -34.03 42.32
CA LEU A 52 19.27 -35.21 41.53
C LEU A 52 19.07 -34.96 40.03
N TYR A 53 17.99 -34.28 39.66
CA TYR A 53 17.71 -33.86 38.29
C TYR A 53 18.77 -32.91 37.74
N MET A 54 19.14 -31.88 38.50
CA MET A 54 20.19 -30.93 38.12
C MET A 54 21.56 -31.60 37.99
N GLU A 55 21.87 -32.61 38.79
CA GLU A 55 23.13 -33.37 38.69
C GLU A 55 23.23 -34.15 37.36
N VAL A 56 22.09 -34.64 36.87
CA VAL A 56 22.02 -35.46 35.66
C VAL A 56 21.88 -34.62 34.39
N PHE A 57 20.90 -33.70 34.36
CA PHE A 57 20.51 -32.98 33.14
C PHE A 57 20.99 -31.52 33.11
N GLU A 58 21.56 -31.01 34.20
CA GLU A 58 22.06 -29.64 34.35
C GLU A 58 21.00 -28.51 34.24
N TYR A 59 19.77 -28.80 33.83
CA TYR A 59 18.73 -27.80 33.69
C TYR A 59 18.32 -27.19 35.04
N THR A 60 18.12 -25.87 35.04
CA THR A 60 17.61 -25.13 36.20
C THR A 60 16.08 -25.10 36.28
N ARG A 61 15.39 -25.68 35.29
CA ARG A 61 13.94 -25.86 35.21
C ARG A 61 13.66 -27.27 34.64
N PRO A 62 12.59 -27.96 35.07
CA PRO A 62 12.22 -29.26 34.50
C PRO A 62 11.91 -29.12 33.01
N MET A 63 12.52 -29.99 32.21
CA MET A 63 12.24 -30.15 30.78
C MET A 63 11.21 -31.26 30.59
N MET A 64 10.03 -30.91 30.10
CA MET A 64 8.95 -31.86 29.85
C MET A 64 9.07 -32.43 28.44
N HIS A 65 8.85 -33.73 28.32
CA HIS A 65 8.79 -34.50 27.08
C HIS A 65 7.60 -35.48 27.11
N PRO A 66 6.35 -34.98 26.95
CA PRO A 66 5.16 -35.82 27.07
C PRO A 66 4.87 -36.67 25.83
N GLU A 67 5.39 -36.28 24.66
CA GLU A 67 5.20 -36.97 23.38
C GLU A 67 6.42 -36.73 22.47
N PRO A 68 6.72 -37.63 21.51
CA PRO A 68 7.83 -37.48 20.58
C PRO A 68 7.89 -36.09 19.94
N GLY A 69 9.08 -35.49 19.87
CA GLY A 69 9.29 -34.16 19.27
C GLY A 69 8.70 -32.97 20.03
N LYS A 70 8.16 -33.15 21.24
CA LYS A 70 7.65 -32.06 22.08
C LYS A 70 8.49 -31.88 23.33
N PHE A 71 9.14 -30.73 23.42
CA PHE A 71 9.99 -30.35 24.55
C PHE A 71 9.66 -28.94 25.01
N TYR A 72 9.48 -28.73 26.30
CA TYR A 72 9.29 -27.39 26.87
C TYR A 72 9.70 -27.36 28.34
N GLN A 73 10.24 -26.23 28.78
CA GLN A 73 10.56 -26.00 30.19
C GLN A 73 9.35 -25.43 30.93
N ILE A 74 9.08 -25.93 32.13
CA ILE A 74 7.99 -25.46 33.00
C ILE A 74 8.51 -24.64 34.17
N ASN A 75 7.67 -23.75 34.71
CA ASN A 75 7.88 -23.19 36.04
C ASN A 75 7.35 -24.19 37.10
N PRO A 76 8.20 -24.79 37.96
CA PRO A 76 7.76 -25.77 38.95
C PRO A 76 6.69 -25.26 39.92
N GLU A 77 6.66 -23.95 40.19
CA GLU A 77 5.72 -23.34 41.14
C GLU A 77 4.31 -23.17 40.57
N GLU A 78 4.17 -23.19 39.24
CA GLU A 78 2.91 -22.97 38.52
C GLU A 78 2.35 -24.27 37.92
N TYR A 79 3.03 -25.40 38.11
CA TYR A 79 2.67 -26.68 37.51
C TYR A 79 1.84 -27.54 38.48
N GLU A 80 0.74 -28.12 38.00
CA GLU A 80 -0.24 -28.82 38.85
C GLU A 80 0.30 -30.12 39.49
N HIS A 81 1.37 -30.72 38.94
CA HIS A 81 1.90 -31.98 39.45
C HIS A 81 2.67 -31.78 40.77
N PRO A 82 2.48 -32.64 41.80
CA PRO A 82 3.10 -32.47 43.11
C PRO A 82 4.64 -32.49 43.11
N ASN A 83 5.25 -33.19 42.15
CA ASN A 83 6.70 -33.21 41.97
C ASN A 83 7.06 -33.20 40.47
N PRO A 84 7.18 -32.02 39.85
CA PRO A 84 7.48 -31.89 38.43
C PRO A 84 8.90 -32.36 38.07
N TRP A 85 9.84 -32.27 39.02
CA TRP A 85 11.21 -32.75 38.82
C TRP A 85 11.27 -34.26 38.63
N LYS A 86 10.53 -35.02 39.45
CA LYS A 86 10.44 -36.47 39.34
C LYS A 86 9.76 -36.90 38.04
N GLU A 87 8.68 -36.23 37.67
CA GLU A 87 7.93 -36.51 36.44
C GLU A 87 8.81 -36.28 35.20
N SER A 88 9.48 -35.13 35.13
CA SER A 88 10.45 -34.84 34.07
C SER A 88 11.60 -35.85 34.06
N PHE A 89 12.16 -36.19 35.23
CA PHE A 89 13.21 -37.20 35.33
C PHE A 89 12.78 -38.54 34.71
N GLN A 90 11.54 -38.97 34.99
CA GLN A 90 10.99 -40.21 34.45
C GLN A 90 10.90 -40.19 32.92
N GLN A 91 10.51 -39.07 32.31
CA GLN A 91 10.38 -38.92 30.86
C GLN A 91 11.75 -38.95 30.16
N LEU A 92 12.80 -38.48 30.83
CA LEU A 92 14.14 -38.29 30.27
C LEU A 92 15.13 -39.41 30.64
N TYR A 93 14.72 -40.36 31.48
CA TYR A 93 15.61 -41.29 32.18
C TYR A 93 16.49 -42.17 31.28
N LYS A 94 16.06 -42.43 30.04
CA LYS A 94 16.70 -43.37 29.11
C LYS A 94 17.62 -42.71 28.08
N GLY A 95 17.72 -41.39 28.08
CA GLY A 95 18.55 -40.72 27.08
C GLY A 95 20.04 -40.95 27.31
N ALA A 96 20.79 -40.98 26.22
CA ALA A 96 22.24 -40.93 26.23
C ALA A 96 22.73 -39.51 26.53
N HIS A 97 23.91 -39.40 27.10
CA HIS A 97 24.51 -38.15 27.55
C HIS A 97 25.88 -37.96 26.89
N VAL A 98 26.00 -36.92 26.07
CA VAL A 98 27.27 -36.47 25.52
C VAL A 98 27.88 -35.45 26.48
N LYS A 99 28.89 -35.88 27.23
CA LYS A 99 29.53 -35.06 28.27
C LYS A 99 31.06 -35.30 28.25
N PRO A 100 31.81 -34.45 27.51
CA PRO A 100 33.25 -34.63 27.34
C PRO A 100 34.00 -34.79 28.67
N GLY A 101 34.79 -35.86 28.77
CA GLY A 101 35.61 -36.19 29.95
C GLY A 101 34.85 -36.85 31.10
N PHE A 102 33.56 -37.13 30.94
CA PHE A 102 32.75 -37.78 31.97
C PHE A 102 32.57 -39.28 31.74
N ALA A 103 32.65 -39.76 30.49
CA ALA A 103 32.43 -41.17 30.18
C ALA A 103 33.42 -42.07 30.95
N GLU A 104 34.72 -41.76 30.92
CA GLU A 104 35.74 -42.48 31.69
C GLU A 104 35.44 -42.48 33.20
N HIS A 105 35.01 -41.34 33.74
CA HIS A 105 34.65 -41.23 35.16
C HIS A 105 33.44 -42.10 35.52
N PHE A 106 32.43 -42.15 34.66
CA PHE A 106 31.22 -42.95 34.87
C PHE A 106 31.54 -44.45 34.86
N TYR A 107 32.19 -44.93 33.80
CA TYR A 107 32.44 -46.36 33.63
C TYR A 107 33.53 -46.92 34.56
N SER A 108 34.46 -46.09 35.05
CA SER A 108 35.46 -46.50 36.05
C SER A 108 34.90 -46.61 37.48
N ASN A 109 33.67 -46.13 37.73
CA ASN A 109 33.05 -46.10 39.07
C ASN A 109 31.70 -46.84 39.14
N PRO A 110 31.61 -48.12 38.74
CA PRO A 110 30.33 -48.83 38.61
C PRO A 110 29.58 -48.99 39.94
N ALA A 111 30.29 -49.06 41.08
CA ALA A 111 29.65 -49.14 42.39
C ALA A 111 28.92 -47.84 42.79
N ARG A 112 29.42 -46.68 42.34
CA ARG A 112 28.83 -45.36 42.64
C ARG A 112 27.57 -45.13 41.81
N TYR A 113 27.54 -45.57 40.56
CA TYR A 113 26.45 -45.36 39.61
C TYR A 113 25.57 -46.60 39.41
N LYS A 114 25.59 -47.52 40.39
CA LYS A 114 24.75 -48.71 40.37
C LYS A 114 23.26 -48.32 40.25
N GLY A 115 22.53 -48.91 39.29
CA GLY A 115 21.15 -48.51 39.00
C GLY A 115 21.01 -47.41 37.93
N ARG A 116 22.09 -46.95 37.29
CA ARG A 116 22.07 -46.10 36.09
C ARG A 116 22.48 -46.84 34.82
N GLU A 117 22.23 -48.15 34.76
CA GLU A 117 22.60 -48.99 33.62
C GLU A 117 21.92 -48.59 32.29
N ASN A 118 20.81 -47.86 32.36
CA ASN A 118 20.09 -47.35 31.18
C ASN A 118 20.55 -45.96 30.73
N MET A 119 21.55 -45.35 31.40
CA MET A 119 22.07 -44.03 31.06
C MET A 119 23.45 -44.21 30.44
N LEU A 120 23.53 -43.99 29.13
CA LEU A 120 24.78 -44.11 28.38
C LEU A 120 25.51 -42.77 28.38
N TYR A 121 26.82 -42.79 28.59
CA TYR A 121 27.67 -41.60 28.53
C TYR A 121 28.70 -41.73 27.42
N TYR A 122 28.84 -40.69 26.62
CA TYR A 122 29.79 -40.57 25.52
C TYR A 122 30.60 -39.27 25.64
N ASP A 123 31.83 -39.27 25.13
CA ASP A 123 32.67 -38.07 25.13
C ASP A 123 32.43 -37.18 23.90
N THR A 124 31.95 -37.76 22.79
CA THR A 124 31.65 -37.06 21.53
C THR A 124 30.22 -37.32 21.06
N ILE A 125 29.68 -36.44 20.22
CA ILE A 125 28.37 -36.60 19.57
C ILE A 125 28.46 -37.74 18.54
N GLU A 126 29.57 -37.84 17.80
CA GLU A 126 29.81 -38.94 16.85
C GLU A 126 29.67 -40.32 17.51
N ASP A 127 30.30 -40.52 18.68
CA ASP A 127 30.23 -41.79 19.41
C ASP A 127 28.79 -42.11 19.84
N ALA A 128 28.02 -41.10 20.26
CA ALA A 128 26.62 -41.27 20.64
C ALA A 128 25.73 -41.64 19.43
N LEU A 129 25.99 -41.07 18.25
CA LEU A 129 25.31 -41.44 17.01
C LEU A 129 25.68 -42.86 16.54
N GLY A 130 26.93 -43.30 16.78
CA GLY A 130 27.32 -44.70 16.55
C GLY A 130 26.67 -45.70 17.50
N GLY A 131 26.35 -45.25 18.73
CA GLY A 131 25.71 -46.05 19.79
C GLY A 131 24.23 -46.39 19.55
N VAL A 132 23.60 -45.86 18.50
CA VAL A 132 22.16 -46.01 18.20
C VAL A 132 21.73 -47.49 18.03
N GLN A 133 22.67 -48.41 17.80
CA GLN A 133 22.42 -49.85 17.66
C GLN A 133 22.27 -50.61 19.00
N GLU A 134 22.45 -49.95 20.15
CA GLU A 134 22.33 -50.58 21.46
C GLU A 134 20.86 -50.86 21.84
N ALA A 135 20.57 -52.07 22.35
CA ALA A 135 19.20 -52.56 22.60
C ALA A 135 18.35 -51.73 23.59
N HIS A 136 18.96 -50.80 24.33
CA HIS A 136 18.29 -49.95 25.33
C HIS A 136 18.24 -48.46 24.95
N PHE A 137 18.81 -48.07 23.80
CA PHE A 137 18.82 -46.70 23.33
C PHE A 137 17.49 -46.35 22.67
N ASP A 138 16.81 -45.31 23.15
CA ASP A 138 15.49 -44.89 22.68
C ASP A 138 15.51 -43.71 21.70
N GLY A 139 16.71 -43.33 21.23
CA GLY A 139 16.88 -42.23 20.28
C GLY A 139 17.18 -40.88 20.93
N LEU A 140 17.08 -40.73 22.26
CA LEU A 140 17.26 -39.44 22.94
C LEU A 140 18.72 -39.20 23.35
N ILE A 141 19.26 -38.04 22.96
CA ILE A 141 20.64 -37.62 23.22
C ILE A 141 20.64 -36.24 23.89
N PHE A 142 21.22 -36.16 25.08
CA PHE A 142 21.51 -34.92 25.78
C PHE A 142 22.92 -34.44 25.47
N VAL A 143 23.06 -33.27 24.87
CA VAL A 143 24.36 -32.63 24.62
C VAL A 143 24.61 -31.61 25.73
N HIS A 144 25.54 -31.93 26.62
CA HIS A 144 25.78 -31.11 27.80
C HIS A 144 26.48 -29.77 27.51
N SER A 145 26.57 -28.91 28.54
CA SER A 145 27.30 -27.65 28.46
C SER A 145 28.72 -27.85 27.90
N GLY A 146 29.03 -27.20 26.77
CA GLY A 146 30.29 -27.40 26.06
C GLY A 146 30.35 -26.71 24.71
N ILE A 147 31.56 -26.65 24.14
CA ILE A 147 31.78 -26.29 22.75
C ILE A 147 32.30 -27.54 22.05
N TYR A 148 31.53 -28.04 21.10
CA TYR A 148 31.79 -29.25 20.32
C TYR A 148 32.27 -28.81 18.94
N THR A 149 33.48 -29.20 18.55
CA THR A 149 34.15 -28.68 17.36
C THR A 149 34.57 -29.78 16.40
N ASP A 150 34.32 -29.57 15.11
CA ASP A 150 34.81 -30.40 14.00
C ASP A 150 34.37 -31.87 14.05
N GLU A 151 33.17 -32.11 14.59
CA GLU A 151 32.51 -33.42 14.59
C GLU A 151 31.63 -33.62 13.34
N TRP A 152 31.52 -34.85 12.86
CA TRP A 152 30.74 -35.31 11.71
C TRP A 152 29.32 -35.70 12.12
N ILE A 153 28.40 -34.75 12.04
CA ILE A 153 27.03 -34.93 12.50
C ILE A 153 26.10 -35.18 11.31
N TYR A 154 26.07 -36.45 10.89
CA TYR A 154 25.17 -36.95 9.86
C TYR A 154 23.98 -37.66 10.50
N ILE A 155 22.78 -37.12 10.28
CA ILE A 155 21.54 -37.71 10.83
C ILE A 155 20.84 -38.49 9.73
N GLU A 156 20.84 -39.82 9.87
CA GLU A 156 20.23 -40.79 8.95
C GLU A 156 19.16 -41.66 9.65
N SER A 157 18.72 -41.25 10.83
CA SER A 157 17.73 -41.95 11.66
C SER A 157 16.88 -40.97 12.49
N PRO A 158 15.69 -41.38 12.98
CA PRO A 158 14.76 -40.55 13.76
C PRO A 158 15.24 -40.27 15.19
N ILE A 159 16.47 -39.78 15.36
CA ILE A 159 17.05 -39.47 16.68
C ILE A 159 16.57 -38.12 17.19
N THR A 160 16.55 -37.97 18.51
CA THR A 160 16.25 -36.72 19.21
C THR A 160 17.49 -36.24 19.93
N MET A 161 17.97 -35.05 19.61
CA MET A 161 19.14 -34.42 20.22
C MET A 161 18.77 -33.08 20.84
N ILE A 162 19.04 -32.91 22.14
CA ILE A 162 18.72 -31.68 22.87
C ILE A 162 19.88 -31.18 23.72
N GLY A 163 20.10 -29.87 23.72
CA GLY A 163 21.07 -29.24 24.61
C GLY A 163 20.65 -29.38 26.08
N ALA A 164 21.61 -29.62 26.97
CA ALA A 164 21.43 -29.84 28.40
C ALA A 164 22.39 -28.95 29.22
N ALA A 165 21.89 -27.82 29.72
CA ALA A 165 22.70 -26.85 30.43
C ALA A 165 21.88 -25.98 31.40
N PRO A 166 22.52 -25.36 32.41
CA PRO A 166 21.81 -24.50 33.36
C PRO A 166 21.47 -23.14 32.75
N GLY A 167 20.28 -22.60 33.02
CA GLY A 167 19.85 -21.30 32.49
C GLY A 167 19.50 -21.35 31.01
N LYS A 168 19.98 -20.36 30.23
CA LYS A 168 19.73 -20.31 28.78
C LYS A 168 20.62 -21.30 28.04
N VAL A 169 20.06 -22.46 27.69
CA VAL A 169 20.79 -23.63 27.18
C VAL A 169 21.61 -23.30 25.93
N ALA A 170 21.02 -22.60 24.97
CA ALA A 170 21.68 -22.27 23.71
C ALA A 170 22.95 -21.41 23.87
N ASP A 171 23.12 -20.68 24.98
CA ASP A 171 24.34 -19.90 25.22
C ASP A 171 25.52 -20.76 25.70
N LYS A 172 25.26 -22.02 26.10
CA LYS A 172 26.21 -22.92 26.75
C LYS A 172 26.48 -24.22 25.99
N VAL A 173 25.56 -24.62 25.13
CA VAL A 173 25.71 -25.79 24.25
C VAL A 173 25.94 -25.27 22.84
N ILE A 174 27.18 -25.31 22.38
CA ILE A 174 27.59 -24.78 21.08
C ILE A 174 28.20 -25.91 20.26
N ILE A 175 27.62 -26.17 19.09
CA ILE A 175 28.16 -27.10 18.10
C ILE A 175 28.70 -26.28 16.94
N GLU A 176 29.96 -26.49 16.60
CA GLU A 176 30.70 -25.68 15.64
C GLU A 176 31.51 -26.57 14.69
N ASN A 177 31.58 -26.21 13.41
CA ASN A 177 32.43 -26.89 12.43
C ASN A 177 33.12 -25.84 11.54
N THR A 178 34.37 -26.10 11.12
CA THR A 178 35.13 -25.22 10.22
C THR A 178 35.40 -25.81 8.84
N ARG A 179 35.07 -27.08 8.60
CA ARG A 179 35.47 -27.81 7.39
C ARG A 179 34.30 -28.29 6.54
N ASP A 180 33.24 -28.75 7.18
CA ASP A 180 32.06 -29.31 6.53
C ASP A 180 30.79 -28.71 7.15
N SER A 181 29.63 -29.04 6.57
CA SER A 181 28.34 -28.65 7.11
C SER A 181 28.19 -29.14 8.56
N THR A 182 27.75 -28.26 9.47
CA THR A 182 27.71 -28.60 10.91
C THR A 182 26.72 -29.72 11.23
N PHE A 183 25.58 -29.73 10.55
CA PHE A 183 24.59 -30.80 10.58
C PHE A 183 24.16 -31.11 9.15
N VAL A 184 24.10 -32.41 8.82
CA VAL A 184 23.56 -32.91 7.55
C VAL A 184 22.46 -33.92 7.82
N PHE A 185 21.23 -33.60 7.41
CA PHE A 185 20.08 -34.50 7.48
C PHE A 185 19.91 -35.24 6.16
N MET A 186 20.03 -36.56 6.23
CA MET A 186 19.90 -37.47 5.11
C MET A 186 18.57 -38.24 5.15
N GLU A 187 18.27 -38.97 4.08
CA GLU A 187 17.13 -39.90 4.04
C GLU A 187 17.16 -40.84 5.27
N GLY A 188 15.98 -41.09 5.87
CA GLY A 188 15.86 -41.82 7.15
C GLY A 188 15.82 -40.94 8.40
N SER A 189 16.08 -39.63 8.27
CA SER A 189 15.91 -38.66 9.36
C SER A 189 14.50 -38.09 9.48
N GLU A 190 13.48 -38.85 9.04
CA GLU A 190 12.09 -38.48 9.32
C GLU A 190 11.87 -38.40 10.84
N ASP A 191 11.12 -37.41 11.31
CA ASP A 191 10.83 -37.20 12.74
C ASP A 191 12.06 -36.98 13.65
N ALA A 192 13.28 -36.86 13.09
CA ALA A 192 14.45 -36.49 13.86
C ALA A 192 14.24 -35.11 14.50
N TYR A 193 14.68 -34.92 15.74
CA TYR A 193 14.49 -33.67 16.48
C TYR A 193 15.84 -33.12 16.93
N VAL A 194 16.11 -31.85 16.65
CA VAL A 194 17.28 -31.13 17.18
C VAL A 194 16.83 -29.84 17.83
N GLY A 195 17.19 -29.63 19.10
CA GLY A 195 16.76 -28.42 19.79
C GLY A 195 17.59 -27.91 20.95
N TYR A 196 17.30 -26.67 21.36
CA TYR A 196 17.89 -26.02 22.55
C TYR A 196 19.42 -25.88 22.52
N MET A 197 20.01 -25.50 21.39
CA MET A 197 21.46 -25.35 21.24
C MET A 197 21.84 -24.22 20.27
N THR A 198 23.10 -23.84 20.25
CA THR A 198 23.67 -23.00 19.19
C THR A 198 24.41 -23.86 18.18
N ILE A 199 24.12 -23.69 16.90
CA ILE A 199 24.76 -24.38 15.77
C ILE A 199 25.52 -23.34 14.94
N ARG A 200 26.79 -23.59 14.67
CA ARG A 200 27.68 -22.66 13.96
C ARG A 200 28.46 -23.32 12.84
N PHE A 201 28.60 -22.61 11.73
CA PHE A 201 29.58 -22.94 10.70
C PHE A 201 30.53 -21.77 10.48
N ASN A 202 31.80 -21.98 10.82
CA ASN A 202 32.83 -20.96 10.80
C ASN A 202 34.04 -21.45 9.98
N PRO A 203 33.95 -21.44 8.64
CA PRO A 203 35.01 -21.98 7.81
C PRO A 203 36.34 -21.23 7.98
N ASP A 204 37.44 -21.99 8.04
CA ASP A 204 38.81 -21.45 8.19
C ASP A 204 39.22 -20.60 6.98
N ASP A 205 38.90 -21.06 5.78
CA ASP A 205 39.05 -20.31 4.54
C ASP A 205 37.72 -19.66 4.14
N LYS A 206 37.63 -18.36 4.37
CA LYS A 206 36.45 -17.54 3.99
C LYS A 206 36.45 -17.15 2.50
N SER A 207 37.47 -17.57 1.76
CA SER A 207 37.83 -17.09 0.43
C SER A 207 38.04 -18.21 -0.58
N ALA A 208 37.11 -19.17 -0.71
CA ALA A 208 37.32 -20.23 -1.69
C ALA A 208 36.15 -20.49 -2.65
N GLN A 209 36.51 -20.36 -3.93
CA GLN A 209 35.93 -21.07 -5.06
C GLN A 209 36.01 -22.59 -4.82
N HIS A 210 35.06 -23.18 -4.12
CA HIS A 210 34.94 -24.62 -4.04
C HIS A 210 33.62 -25.10 -4.63
N HIS A 211 33.71 -26.19 -5.41
CA HIS A 211 32.64 -26.75 -6.22
C HIS A 211 31.48 -27.36 -5.40
N ASN A 212 31.61 -27.47 -4.07
CA ASN A 212 30.57 -27.90 -3.16
C ASN A 212 30.41 -26.84 -2.06
N ALA A 213 29.24 -26.20 -1.98
CA ALA A 213 28.95 -25.22 -0.94
C ALA A 213 28.49 -25.94 0.33
N HIS A 214 29.25 -25.82 1.43
CA HIS A 214 28.86 -26.33 2.75
C HIS A 214 27.99 -25.30 3.49
N HIS A 215 27.07 -25.79 4.32
CA HIS A 215 26.03 -25.01 5.00
C HIS A 215 26.11 -25.19 6.52
N CYS A 216 25.52 -24.31 7.33
CA CYS A 216 25.47 -24.61 8.77
C CYS A 216 24.50 -25.76 9.09
N LEU A 217 23.33 -25.75 8.46
CA LEU A 217 22.33 -26.80 8.53
C LEU A 217 21.95 -27.22 7.11
N GLU A 218 22.17 -28.48 6.77
CA GLU A 218 21.85 -29.03 5.45
C GLU A 218 20.76 -30.10 5.55
N ILE A 219 19.67 -29.90 4.83
CA ILE A 219 18.49 -30.78 4.83
C ILE A 219 18.28 -31.23 3.38
N THR A 220 18.50 -32.51 3.14
CA THR A 220 18.56 -33.11 1.80
C THR A 220 17.22 -33.75 1.39
N VAL A 221 17.23 -34.60 0.36
CA VAL A 221 16.02 -35.24 -0.17
C VAL A 221 15.35 -36.15 0.85
N ASN A 222 14.02 -36.28 0.77
CA ASN A 222 13.22 -37.21 1.56
C ASN A 222 13.43 -37.16 3.09
N CYS A 223 13.77 -35.99 3.66
CA CYS A 223 13.86 -35.84 5.11
C CYS A 223 12.92 -34.75 5.66
N SER A 224 12.51 -34.92 6.91
CA SER A 224 11.51 -34.06 7.58
C SER A 224 11.86 -33.76 9.05
N PRO A 225 13.10 -33.33 9.35
CA PRO A 225 13.50 -33.09 10.74
C PRO A 225 12.76 -31.90 11.37
N ILE A 226 12.67 -31.92 12.69
CA ILE A 226 12.19 -30.84 13.53
C ILE A 226 13.39 -30.13 14.15
N ILE A 227 13.54 -28.83 13.87
CA ILE A 227 14.56 -27.98 14.48
C ILE A 227 13.85 -26.93 15.33
N ASP A 228 14.14 -26.90 16.64
CA ASP A 228 13.35 -26.13 17.61
C ASP A 228 14.21 -25.42 18.66
N HIS A 229 13.96 -24.15 18.94
CA HIS A 229 14.71 -23.35 19.93
C HIS A 229 16.23 -23.31 19.70
N CYS A 230 16.67 -23.42 18.45
CA CYS A 230 18.10 -23.34 18.07
C CYS A 230 18.51 -21.91 17.68
N ILE A 231 19.76 -21.56 17.97
CA ILE A 231 20.42 -20.38 17.41
C ILE A 231 21.36 -20.84 16.30
N ILE A 232 21.15 -20.39 15.07
CA ILE A 232 21.90 -20.83 13.90
C ILE A 232 22.68 -19.65 13.35
N ARG A 233 24.00 -19.79 13.24
CA ARG A 233 24.90 -18.74 12.71
C ARG A 233 25.90 -19.31 11.72
N SER A 234 26.27 -18.54 10.71
CA SER A 234 27.29 -18.96 9.74
C SER A 234 28.13 -17.78 9.28
N THR A 235 29.46 -17.88 9.40
CA THR A 235 30.38 -16.90 8.78
C THR A 235 30.78 -17.29 7.36
N CYS A 236 30.20 -18.37 6.81
CA CYS A 236 30.42 -18.76 5.42
C CYS A 236 29.86 -17.71 4.47
N THR A 237 30.67 -17.34 3.47
CA THR A 237 30.31 -16.39 2.42
C THR A 237 29.74 -17.06 1.17
N VAL A 238 29.78 -18.40 1.10
CA VAL A 238 29.35 -19.18 -0.08
C VAL A 238 28.07 -19.97 0.19
N GLY A 239 27.98 -20.69 1.31
CA GLY A 239 26.80 -21.45 1.72
C GLY A 239 25.90 -20.69 2.68
N SER A 240 24.60 -20.98 2.63
CA SER A 240 23.58 -20.43 3.54
C SER A 240 23.71 -20.96 4.98
N ALA A 241 23.05 -20.30 5.92
CA ALA A 241 22.95 -20.81 7.29
C ALA A 241 22.07 -22.06 7.34
N VAL A 242 20.90 -22.04 6.70
CA VAL A 242 20.05 -23.22 6.52
C VAL A 242 19.83 -23.45 5.03
N CYS A 243 20.07 -24.68 4.56
CA CYS A 243 19.78 -25.12 3.20
C CYS A 243 18.81 -26.29 3.24
N VAL A 244 17.69 -26.15 2.54
CA VAL A 244 16.68 -27.20 2.36
C VAL A 244 16.54 -27.44 0.87
N SER A 245 16.97 -28.62 0.42
CA SER A 245 17.11 -28.90 -1.00
C SER A 245 16.62 -30.29 -1.37
N GLY A 246 15.95 -30.37 -2.51
CA GLY A 246 15.54 -31.63 -3.11
C GLY A 246 14.11 -32.04 -2.82
N GLN A 247 13.61 -32.93 -3.67
CA GLN A 247 12.26 -33.47 -3.57
C GLN A 247 12.08 -34.22 -2.24
N GLY A 248 10.95 -34.00 -1.57
CA GLY A 248 10.63 -34.67 -0.31
C GLY A 248 11.27 -34.04 0.93
N ALA A 249 12.19 -33.08 0.77
CA ALA A 249 12.70 -32.28 1.89
C ALA A 249 11.55 -31.43 2.47
N CYS A 250 11.15 -31.69 3.71
CA CYS A 250 10.02 -31.02 4.36
C CYS A 250 10.22 -30.84 5.88
N PRO A 251 11.24 -30.08 6.32
CA PRO A 251 11.50 -29.88 7.73
C PRO A 251 10.45 -29.00 8.41
N THR A 252 10.39 -29.10 9.74
CA THR A 252 9.72 -28.12 10.59
C THR A 252 10.75 -27.33 11.37
N ILE A 253 10.90 -26.04 11.09
CA ILE A 253 11.82 -25.15 11.82
C ILE A 253 11.00 -24.13 12.60
N LYS A 254 11.11 -24.13 13.92
CA LYS A 254 10.31 -23.26 14.79
C LYS A 254 11.06 -22.70 15.98
N HIS A 255 10.67 -21.52 16.43
CA HIS A 255 11.32 -20.81 17.55
C HIS A 255 12.85 -20.67 17.42
N CYS A 256 13.37 -20.71 16.20
CA CYS A 256 14.79 -20.59 15.91
C CYS A 256 15.18 -19.14 15.69
N ASN A 257 16.45 -18.85 15.98
CA ASN A 257 17.08 -17.58 15.64
C ASN A 257 18.17 -17.82 14.58
N ILE A 258 17.88 -17.45 13.33
CA ILE A 258 18.79 -17.56 12.18
C ILE A 258 19.36 -16.17 11.90
N SER A 259 20.49 -15.87 12.55
CA SER A 259 21.00 -14.50 12.60
C SER A 259 22.50 -14.37 12.40
N ASP A 260 22.91 -13.17 12.02
CA ASP A 260 24.32 -12.77 11.93
C ASP A 260 25.13 -13.63 10.95
N CYS A 261 24.52 -14.01 9.82
CA CYS A 261 25.15 -14.85 8.81
C CYS A 261 25.76 -14.02 7.66
N GLU A 262 26.91 -14.44 7.13
CA GLU A 262 27.61 -13.76 6.02
C GLU A 262 27.10 -14.17 4.63
N ASN A 263 26.02 -14.96 4.56
CA ASN A 263 25.28 -15.31 3.36
C ASN A 263 23.76 -15.29 3.67
N VAL A 264 22.95 -16.07 2.95
CA VAL A 264 21.51 -16.21 3.11
C VAL A 264 21.18 -16.89 4.44
N GLY A 265 20.15 -16.42 5.13
CA GLY A 265 19.65 -17.05 6.34
C GLY A 265 19.04 -18.43 6.04
N LEU A 266 17.91 -18.44 5.35
CA LEU A 266 17.18 -19.65 4.99
C LEU A 266 17.05 -19.80 3.48
N TYR A 267 17.55 -20.90 2.93
CA TYR A 267 17.56 -21.18 1.50
C TYR A 267 16.77 -22.46 1.19
N ILE A 268 15.67 -22.33 0.43
CA ILE A 268 14.80 -23.43 0.01
C ILE A 268 14.86 -23.55 -1.52
N THR A 269 15.21 -24.74 -2.03
CA THR A 269 15.46 -24.97 -3.46
C THR A 269 15.05 -26.36 -3.93
N ASP A 270 14.95 -26.53 -5.24
CA ASP A 270 14.83 -27.83 -5.93
C ASP A 270 13.66 -28.67 -5.42
N HIS A 271 12.46 -28.07 -5.48
CA HIS A 271 11.19 -28.67 -5.03
C HIS A 271 11.04 -28.91 -3.53
N ALA A 272 12.00 -28.46 -2.71
CA ALA A 272 11.91 -28.53 -1.26
C ALA A 272 10.68 -27.78 -0.72
N GLN A 273 10.12 -28.31 0.35
CA GLN A 273 9.00 -27.77 1.11
C GLN A 273 9.43 -27.57 2.57
N GLY A 274 8.46 -27.44 3.47
CA GLY A 274 8.70 -27.34 4.91
C GLY A 274 7.80 -26.32 5.58
N ILE A 275 7.75 -26.37 6.90
CA ILE A 275 7.03 -25.44 7.75
C ILE A 275 8.06 -24.64 8.56
N TYR A 276 7.99 -23.32 8.45
CA TYR A 276 8.88 -22.40 9.14
C TYR A 276 8.01 -21.46 9.93
N GLU A 277 7.97 -21.59 11.26
CA GLU A 277 7.06 -20.81 12.10
C GLU A 277 7.71 -20.18 13.33
N ASP A 278 7.29 -18.96 13.66
CA ASP A 278 7.72 -18.26 14.87
C ASP A 278 9.26 -18.13 15.00
N ASN A 279 9.96 -17.98 13.86
CA ASN A 279 11.41 -17.78 13.82
C ASN A 279 11.80 -16.31 13.69
N GLU A 280 12.98 -16.02 14.23
CA GLU A 280 13.71 -14.76 14.09
C GLU A 280 14.77 -14.93 12.99
N ILE A 281 14.72 -14.11 11.93
CA ILE A 281 15.67 -14.15 10.82
C ILE A 281 16.24 -12.76 10.60
N SER A 282 17.46 -12.51 11.07
CA SER A 282 17.98 -11.15 11.12
C SER A 282 19.48 -10.97 10.90
N ASN A 283 19.89 -9.76 10.53
CA ASN A 283 21.29 -9.36 10.35
C ASN A 283 22.09 -10.21 9.34
N ASN A 284 21.42 -10.88 8.39
CA ASN A 284 22.07 -11.67 7.36
C ASN A 284 22.63 -10.78 6.24
N ALA A 285 23.77 -11.16 5.66
CA ALA A 285 24.47 -10.34 4.68
C ALA A 285 23.82 -10.34 3.30
N LEU A 286 23.22 -11.47 2.91
CA LEU A 286 22.33 -11.58 1.74
C LEU A 286 20.88 -11.62 2.23
N ALA A 287 19.97 -12.22 1.47
CA ALA A 287 18.57 -12.21 1.86
C ALA A 287 18.30 -13.00 3.14
N GLY A 288 17.24 -12.62 3.85
CA GLY A 288 16.74 -13.41 4.98
C GLY A 288 16.27 -14.79 4.51
N ILE A 289 15.45 -14.83 3.46
CA ILE A 289 14.91 -16.06 2.87
C ILE A 289 15.07 -16.06 1.35
N TRP A 290 15.61 -17.15 0.80
CA TRP A 290 15.60 -17.45 -0.64
C TRP A 290 14.71 -18.65 -0.93
N VAL A 291 13.84 -18.51 -1.93
CA VAL A 291 13.06 -19.61 -2.49
C VAL A 291 13.28 -19.66 -4.00
N LYS A 292 13.85 -20.76 -4.50
CA LYS A 292 14.10 -20.93 -5.94
C LYS A 292 13.80 -22.34 -6.44
N ASN A 293 13.89 -22.54 -7.76
CA ASN A 293 13.79 -23.86 -8.40
C ASN A 293 12.58 -24.67 -7.89
N HIS A 294 11.38 -24.08 -7.98
CA HIS A 294 10.13 -24.70 -7.53
C HIS A 294 10.03 -25.02 -6.02
N GLY A 295 10.93 -24.51 -5.18
CA GLY A 295 10.78 -24.55 -3.73
C GLY A 295 9.44 -23.94 -3.30
N ASN A 296 8.77 -24.55 -2.31
CA ASN A 296 7.41 -24.18 -1.91
C ASN A 296 7.22 -24.28 -0.38
N PRO A 297 7.87 -23.38 0.40
CA PRO A 297 7.78 -23.39 1.84
C PRO A 297 6.46 -22.81 2.36
N ILE A 298 6.08 -23.20 3.58
CA ILE A 298 5.02 -22.56 4.36
C ILE A 298 5.67 -21.77 5.49
N ILE A 299 5.54 -20.45 5.46
CA ILE A 299 6.24 -19.53 6.35
C ILE A 299 5.22 -18.71 7.15
N ARG A 300 5.11 -18.94 8.46
CA ARG A 300 4.09 -18.33 9.32
C ARG A 300 4.67 -17.59 10.51
N ARG A 301 4.18 -16.37 10.79
CA ARG A 301 4.53 -15.62 12.02
C ARG A 301 6.05 -15.43 12.23
N ASN A 302 6.82 -15.36 11.14
CA ASN A 302 8.26 -15.14 11.22
C ASN A 302 8.59 -13.64 11.22
N HIS A 303 9.68 -13.28 11.90
CA HIS A 303 10.22 -11.93 11.93
C HIS A 303 11.48 -11.86 11.07
N ILE A 304 11.45 -11.09 9.99
CA ILE A 304 12.51 -11.06 8.97
C ILE A 304 13.03 -9.64 8.83
N HIS A 305 14.20 -9.34 9.40
CA HIS A 305 14.58 -7.95 9.56
C HIS A 305 16.06 -7.62 9.67
N HIS A 306 16.38 -6.33 9.47
CA HIS A 306 17.74 -5.81 9.60
C HIS A 306 18.78 -6.53 8.72
N GLY A 307 18.32 -7.21 7.65
CA GLY A 307 19.19 -7.82 6.65
C GLY A 307 19.90 -6.77 5.81
N ARG A 308 21.11 -7.09 5.36
CA ARG A 308 21.91 -6.19 4.50
C ARG A 308 21.50 -6.26 3.02
N ASP A 309 20.48 -7.04 2.70
CA ASP A 309 19.91 -7.24 1.35
C ASP A 309 18.36 -7.28 1.41
N VAL A 310 17.70 -8.03 0.52
CA VAL A 310 16.24 -8.27 0.49
C VAL A 310 15.77 -9.09 1.69
N GLY A 311 14.57 -8.84 2.22
CA GLY A 311 13.98 -9.68 3.27
C GLY A 311 13.69 -11.10 2.77
N VAL A 312 12.83 -11.21 1.76
CA VAL A 312 12.46 -12.47 1.09
C VAL A 312 12.65 -12.33 -0.41
N PHE A 313 13.39 -13.25 -1.04
CA PHE A 313 13.58 -13.29 -2.49
C PHE A 313 13.10 -14.61 -3.06
N THR A 314 12.15 -14.53 -3.99
CA THR A 314 11.58 -15.68 -4.70
C THR A 314 11.87 -15.57 -6.19
N PHE A 315 12.50 -16.59 -6.78
CA PHE A 315 12.94 -16.56 -8.18
C PHE A 315 12.98 -17.94 -8.82
N ASP A 316 13.19 -18.03 -10.12
CA ASP A 316 13.27 -19.29 -10.90
C ASP A 316 12.12 -20.27 -10.56
N HIS A 317 10.88 -19.82 -10.78
CA HIS A 317 9.64 -20.56 -10.46
C HIS A 317 9.46 -20.91 -8.97
N GLY A 318 10.19 -20.23 -8.08
CA GLY A 318 9.96 -20.32 -6.64
C GLY A 318 8.52 -19.97 -6.25
N MET A 319 7.99 -20.72 -5.30
CA MET A 319 6.64 -20.59 -4.77
C MET A 319 6.73 -20.20 -3.29
N GLY A 320 5.74 -20.62 -2.50
CA GLY A 320 5.72 -20.40 -1.06
C GLY A 320 4.45 -19.70 -0.59
N TYR A 321 4.04 -20.02 0.63
CA TYR A 321 2.92 -19.41 1.33
C TYR A 321 3.41 -18.68 2.58
N PHE A 322 3.28 -17.36 2.59
CA PHE A 322 3.73 -16.48 3.67
C PHE A 322 2.50 -15.91 4.38
N GLU A 323 2.40 -16.11 5.69
CA GLU A 323 1.26 -15.68 6.47
C GLU A 323 1.66 -15.02 7.78
N SER A 324 1.11 -13.83 8.04
CA SER A 324 1.33 -13.10 9.31
C SER A 324 2.80 -12.86 9.64
N CYS A 325 3.66 -12.74 8.62
CA CYS A 325 5.08 -12.41 8.81
C CYS A 325 5.28 -10.90 8.96
N ASN A 326 6.27 -10.51 9.75
CA ASN A 326 6.71 -9.12 9.87
C ASN A 326 8.07 -8.95 9.19
N ILE A 327 8.12 -8.18 8.10
CA ILE A 327 9.29 -8.01 7.24
C ILE A 327 9.70 -6.54 7.25
N HIS A 328 10.84 -6.21 7.86
CA HIS A 328 11.19 -4.80 8.05
C HIS A 328 12.65 -4.46 8.16
N ARG A 329 12.99 -3.18 7.92
CA ARG A 329 14.35 -2.63 8.11
C ARG A 329 15.44 -3.37 7.32
N ASN A 330 15.06 -4.05 6.24
CA ASN A 330 15.98 -4.65 5.30
C ASN A 330 16.53 -3.57 4.35
N ARG A 331 17.77 -3.75 3.89
CA ARG A 331 18.47 -2.76 3.05
C ARG A 331 17.85 -2.64 1.65
N ILE A 332 17.32 -3.72 1.10
CA ILE A 332 16.66 -3.70 -0.21
C ILE A 332 15.14 -3.85 0.03
N ALA A 333 14.46 -4.62 -0.81
CA ALA A 333 13.02 -4.76 -0.74
C ALA A 333 12.65 -5.66 0.44
N GLY A 334 11.45 -5.47 1.00
CA GLY A 334 10.92 -6.45 1.93
C GLY A 334 10.69 -7.79 1.23
N PHE A 335 10.11 -7.74 0.04
CA PHE A 335 9.80 -8.91 -0.77
C PHE A 335 10.19 -8.68 -2.24
N GLU A 336 10.98 -9.57 -2.83
CA GLU A 336 11.34 -9.55 -4.24
C GLU A 336 10.88 -10.82 -4.95
N VAL A 337 10.32 -10.66 -6.16
CA VAL A 337 9.78 -11.75 -6.99
C VAL A 337 10.25 -11.59 -8.42
N LYS A 338 10.90 -12.62 -8.97
CA LYS A 338 11.32 -12.60 -10.38
C LYS A 338 11.31 -13.96 -11.07
N ALA A 339 11.61 -13.98 -12.38
CA ALA A 339 11.81 -15.20 -13.16
C ALA A 339 10.69 -16.24 -12.97
N TYR A 340 9.45 -15.80 -13.22
CA TYR A 340 8.22 -16.60 -13.12
C TYR A 340 7.87 -17.14 -11.72
N ALA A 341 8.57 -16.72 -10.66
CA ALA A 341 8.18 -17.01 -9.29
C ALA A 341 6.78 -16.48 -8.98
N ASN A 342 6.05 -17.19 -8.11
CA ASN A 342 4.66 -16.90 -7.81
C ASN A 342 4.29 -17.23 -6.35
N PRO A 343 4.87 -16.53 -5.37
CA PRO A 343 4.54 -16.72 -3.96
C PRO A 343 3.13 -16.19 -3.63
N THR A 344 2.56 -16.70 -2.54
CA THR A 344 1.31 -16.18 -1.95
C THR A 344 1.63 -15.57 -0.59
N VAL A 345 1.37 -14.28 -0.43
CA VAL A 345 1.72 -13.47 0.75
C VAL A 345 0.46 -12.85 1.32
N VAL A 346 0.10 -13.26 2.54
CA VAL A 346 -1.21 -12.99 3.14
C VAL A 346 -1.07 -12.43 4.55
N ARG A 347 -1.73 -11.30 4.84
CA ARG A 347 -1.77 -10.70 6.19
C ARG A 347 -0.38 -10.41 6.78
N CYS A 348 0.62 -10.16 5.94
CA CYS A 348 1.96 -9.78 6.37
C CYS A 348 2.08 -8.27 6.54
N GLU A 349 3.06 -7.85 7.34
CA GLU A 349 3.46 -6.45 7.48
C GLU A 349 4.83 -6.24 6.81
N ILE A 350 4.90 -5.35 5.82
CA ILE A 350 6.12 -5.08 5.03
C ILE A 350 6.46 -3.60 5.13
N HIS A 351 7.44 -3.25 5.97
CA HIS A 351 7.61 -1.86 6.37
C HIS A 351 9.04 -1.42 6.67
N HIS A 352 9.28 -0.11 6.69
CA HIS A 352 10.56 0.48 7.09
C HIS A 352 11.77 -0.06 6.29
N GLY A 353 11.57 -0.55 5.07
CA GLY A 353 12.65 -0.95 4.16
C GLY A 353 13.35 0.25 3.55
N GLN A 354 14.64 0.13 3.24
CA GLN A 354 15.40 1.22 2.62
C GLN A 354 15.14 1.39 1.12
N THR A 355 14.48 0.43 0.47
CA THR A 355 13.95 0.56 -0.91
C THR A 355 12.43 0.34 -0.94
N GLY A 356 11.90 -0.40 -1.92
CA GLY A 356 10.47 -0.65 -2.08
C GLY A 356 9.96 -1.74 -1.14
N GLY A 357 8.66 -1.75 -0.82
CA GLY A 357 8.09 -2.81 0.02
C GLY A 357 8.11 -4.16 -0.71
N ILE A 358 7.45 -4.20 -1.87
CA ILE A 358 7.37 -5.36 -2.77
C ILE A 358 7.96 -4.97 -4.12
N TYR A 359 8.84 -5.81 -4.66
CA TYR A 359 9.43 -5.64 -5.99
C TYR A 359 9.20 -6.85 -6.88
N VAL A 360 8.40 -6.69 -7.93
CA VAL A 360 8.07 -7.75 -8.90
C VAL A 360 8.63 -7.38 -10.27
N HIS A 361 9.55 -8.20 -10.79
CA HIS A 361 10.22 -7.94 -12.06
C HIS A 361 10.55 -9.23 -12.83
N GLU A 362 11.11 -9.09 -14.04
CA GLU A 362 11.45 -10.19 -14.96
C GLU A 362 10.37 -11.30 -15.05
N LYS A 363 9.14 -10.93 -15.43
CA LYS A 363 7.99 -11.83 -15.52
C LYS A 363 7.62 -12.52 -14.20
N GLY A 364 8.00 -11.93 -13.08
CA GLY A 364 7.54 -12.32 -11.76
C GLY A 364 6.02 -12.20 -11.66
N ARG A 365 5.44 -13.04 -10.81
CA ARG A 365 4.02 -12.99 -10.44
C ARG A 365 3.92 -12.74 -8.94
N GLY A 366 3.05 -13.47 -8.26
CA GLY A 366 2.81 -13.35 -6.84
C GLY A 366 1.41 -12.85 -6.53
N GLN A 367 0.88 -13.33 -5.41
CA GLN A 367 -0.40 -12.91 -4.84
C GLN A 367 -0.14 -12.23 -3.50
N PHE A 368 -0.37 -10.92 -3.44
CA PHE A 368 -0.21 -10.13 -2.22
C PHE A 368 -1.59 -9.69 -1.74
N ILE A 369 -2.07 -10.34 -0.69
CA ILE A 369 -3.46 -10.26 -0.23
C ILE A 369 -3.51 -9.79 1.23
N GLU A 370 -4.34 -8.78 1.54
CA GLU A 370 -4.60 -8.34 2.92
C GLU A 370 -3.35 -7.93 3.72
N ASN A 371 -2.28 -7.47 3.06
CA ASN A 371 -1.04 -7.03 3.70
C ASN A 371 -1.08 -5.55 4.08
N LYS A 372 -0.24 -5.16 5.04
CA LYS A 372 0.07 -3.77 5.33
C LYS A 372 1.47 -3.43 4.80
N ILE A 373 1.55 -2.43 3.94
CA ILE A 373 2.80 -2.02 3.28
C ILE A 373 3.02 -0.53 3.54
N TYR A 374 4.00 -0.18 4.36
CA TYR A 374 4.12 1.20 4.83
C TYR A 374 5.51 1.65 5.23
N ALA A 375 5.72 2.97 5.30
CA ALA A 375 6.97 3.58 5.75
C ALA A 375 8.22 3.08 5.02
N ASN A 376 8.09 2.62 3.78
CA ASN A 376 9.21 2.25 2.93
C ASN A 376 9.78 3.50 2.25
N ASN A 377 11.10 3.53 2.05
CA ASN A 377 11.77 4.70 1.49
C ASN A 377 11.46 4.91 0.00
N PHE A 378 11.08 3.85 -0.73
CA PHE A 378 10.66 3.93 -2.12
C PHE A 378 9.19 3.51 -2.21
N ALA A 379 8.70 3.13 -3.40
CA ALA A 379 7.27 2.82 -3.53
C ALA A 379 6.87 1.61 -2.70
N GLY A 380 5.61 1.56 -2.26
CA GLY A 380 5.08 0.39 -1.56
C GLY A 380 5.20 -0.87 -2.41
N VAL A 381 4.81 -0.78 -3.69
CA VAL A 381 4.87 -1.88 -4.66
C VAL A 381 5.48 -1.40 -5.97
N TRP A 382 6.44 -2.18 -6.49
CA TRP A 382 7.04 -2.02 -7.81
C TRP A 382 6.70 -3.18 -8.72
N ILE A 383 6.23 -2.87 -9.92
CA ILE A 383 5.90 -3.85 -10.95
C ILE A 383 6.58 -3.45 -12.25
N THR A 384 7.46 -4.30 -12.76
CA THR A 384 8.21 -4.00 -13.99
C THR A 384 8.57 -5.22 -14.81
N SER A 385 9.21 -5.01 -15.97
CA SER A 385 9.78 -6.06 -16.81
C SER A 385 8.78 -7.18 -17.14
N ASN A 386 7.62 -6.81 -17.66
CA ASN A 386 6.54 -7.73 -18.05
C ASN A 386 5.97 -8.58 -16.91
N SER A 387 6.08 -8.12 -15.66
CA SER A 387 5.52 -8.81 -14.50
C SER A 387 4.01 -8.62 -14.38
N ASP A 388 3.34 -9.58 -13.74
CA ASP A 388 1.87 -9.64 -13.67
C ASP A 388 1.39 -10.16 -12.29
N PRO A 389 1.62 -9.41 -11.19
CA PRO A 389 1.19 -9.82 -9.86
C PRO A 389 -0.28 -9.46 -9.57
N THR A 390 -0.86 -10.09 -8.54
CA THR A 390 -2.14 -9.70 -7.96
C THR A 390 -1.92 -8.98 -6.63
N ILE A 391 -2.31 -7.71 -6.56
CA ILE A 391 -2.27 -6.86 -5.37
C ILE A 391 -3.70 -6.60 -4.92
N ARG A 392 -4.18 -7.32 -3.89
CA ARG A 392 -5.59 -7.30 -3.50
C ARG A 392 -5.83 -7.06 -2.01
N GLY A 393 -6.73 -6.13 -1.68
CA GLY A 393 -7.16 -5.93 -0.29
C GLY A 393 -6.08 -5.43 0.66
N ASN A 394 -4.98 -4.85 0.15
CA ASN A 394 -3.87 -4.38 0.97
C ASN A 394 -4.08 -2.93 1.42
N ALA A 395 -3.46 -2.56 2.54
CA ALA A 395 -3.29 -1.17 2.95
C ALA A 395 -1.87 -0.70 2.58
N ILE A 396 -1.75 0.31 1.73
CA ILE A 396 -0.46 0.82 1.21
C ILE A 396 -0.31 2.30 1.54
N PHE A 397 0.50 2.64 2.54
CA PHE A 397 0.44 3.98 3.11
C PHE A 397 1.75 4.54 3.67
N ASN A 398 1.80 5.86 3.79
CA ASN A 398 2.91 6.61 4.38
C ASN A 398 4.29 6.21 3.82
N GLY A 399 4.36 5.87 2.53
CA GLY A 399 5.62 5.65 1.82
C GLY A 399 6.23 6.98 1.34
N ASN A 400 7.56 7.01 1.20
CA ASN A 400 8.29 8.19 0.74
C ASN A 400 8.25 8.39 -0.80
N GLN A 401 7.63 7.47 -1.54
CA GLN A 401 7.34 7.59 -2.98
C GLN A 401 5.87 7.26 -3.27
N GLY A 402 5.56 6.64 -4.42
CA GLY A 402 4.19 6.27 -4.78
C GLY A 402 3.72 5.02 -4.04
N GLY A 403 2.41 4.80 -3.97
CA GLY A 403 1.87 3.58 -3.38
C GLY A 403 2.21 2.36 -4.24
N VAL A 404 1.72 2.36 -5.48
CA VAL A 404 1.98 1.32 -6.48
C VAL A 404 2.58 1.96 -7.73
N TYR A 405 3.76 1.51 -8.15
CA TYR A 405 4.44 2.06 -9.32
C TYR A 405 4.75 0.96 -10.36
N ILE A 406 4.22 1.18 -11.56
CA ILE A 406 4.14 0.20 -12.65
C ILE A 406 4.82 0.80 -13.87
N PHE A 407 5.87 0.13 -14.35
CA PHE A 407 6.70 0.59 -15.47
C PHE A 407 7.25 -0.58 -16.30
N GLY A 408 7.94 -0.31 -17.42
CA GLY A 408 8.62 -1.34 -18.21
C GLY A 408 7.71 -2.50 -18.67
N ASP A 409 6.59 -2.17 -19.31
CA ASP A 409 5.58 -3.16 -19.77
C ASP A 409 4.94 -3.97 -18.62
N GLY A 410 4.95 -3.43 -17.39
CA GLY A 410 4.32 -4.03 -16.22
C GLY A 410 2.79 -4.16 -16.39
N ARG A 411 2.25 -5.22 -15.79
CA ARG A 411 0.82 -5.54 -15.76
C ARG A 411 0.38 -5.79 -14.32
N GLY A 412 -0.61 -6.63 -14.10
CA GLY A 412 -1.12 -6.96 -12.78
C GLY A 412 -2.53 -6.45 -12.52
N LEU A 413 -3.14 -7.08 -11.52
CA LEU A 413 -4.43 -6.70 -10.96
C LEU A 413 -4.22 -5.97 -9.64
N ILE A 414 -4.67 -4.72 -9.57
CA ILE A 414 -4.66 -3.89 -8.37
C ILE A 414 -6.12 -3.71 -7.95
N GLU A 415 -6.57 -4.49 -6.97
CA GLU A 415 -7.97 -4.61 -6.62
C GLU A 415 -8.27 -4.37 -5.13
N GLY A 416 -9.25 -3.54 -4.81
CA GLY A 416 -9.78 -3.47 -3.44
C GLY A 416 -8.77 -2.97 -2.41
N ASN A 417 -7.71 -2.27 -2.81
CA ASN A 417 -6.68 -1.77 -1.90
C ASN A 417 -7.06 -0.39 -1.36
N ASP A 418 -6.51 -0.09 -0.19
CA ASP A 418 -6.60 1.22 0.47
C ASP A 418 -5.23 1.91 0.43
N ILE A 419 -5.10 2.96 -0.39
CA ILE A 419 -3.81 3.59 -0.74
C ILE A 419 -3.82 5.06 -0.32
N TYR A 420 -3.03 5.42 0.70
CA TYR A 420 -3.10 6.78 1.27
C TYR A 420 -1.82 7.31 1.90
N GLY A 421 -1.73 8.63 2.08
CA GLY A 421 -0.62 9.27 2.82
C GLY A 421 0.75 9.17 2.15
N ASN A 422 0.83 8.67 0.92
CA ASN A 422 2.08 8.51 0.17
C ASN A 422 2.58 9.85 -0.38
N ALA A 423 3.91 10.02 -0.45
CA ALA A 423 4.53 11.29 -0.84
C ALA A 423 4.38 11.58 -2.35
N LEU A 424 4.37 10.54 -3.19
CA LEU A 424 4.07 10.67 -4.63
C LEU A 424 2.69 10.08 -4.95
N ALA A 425 2.41 9.84 -6.23
CA ALA A 425 1.09 9.39 -6.66
C ALA A 425 0.70 8.06 -6.00
N GLY A 426 -0.59 7.92 -5.64
CA GLY A 426 -1.09 6.67 -5.07
C GLY A 426 -0.82 5.49 -6.00
N ILE A 427 -1.17 5.64 -7.28
CA ILE A 427 -0.81 4.71 -8.35
C ILE A 427 -0.13 5.45 -9.50
N GLN A 428 1.00 4.94 -9.98
CA GLN A 428 1.71 5.47 -11.13
C GLN A 428 1.88 4.41 -12.21
N ILE A 429 1.51 4.73 -13.45
CA ILE A 429 1.54 3.83 -14.61
C ILE A 429 2.33 4.50 -15.73
N ARG A 430 3.42 3.86 -16.18
CA ARG A 430 4.27 4.42 -17.24
C ARG A 430 4.90 3.39 -18.17
N THR A 431 5.55 3.87 -19.22
CA THR A 431 6.41 3.06 -20.10
C THR A 431 5.65 1.85 -20.65
N ASN A 432 4.57 2.12 -21.38
CA ASN A 432 3.67 1.12 -22.01
C ASN A 432 2.97 0.12 -21.06
N SER A 433 3.07 0.31 -19.74
CA SER A 433 2.41 -0.56 -18.76
C SER A 433 0.90 -0.55 -18.91
N CYS A 434 0.25 -1.69 -18.66
CA CYS A 434 -1.18 -1.88 -18.90
C CYS A 434 -1.82 -2.74 -17.78
N PRO A 435 -1.97 -2.18 -16.56
CA PRO A 435 -2.60 -2.87 -15.44
C PRO A 435 -4.14 -2.81 -15.48
N ILE A 436 -4.78 -3.63 -14.65
CA ILE A 436 -6.18 -3.49 -14.27
C ILE A 436 -6.24 -2.93 -12.85
N VAL A 437 -6.82 -1.75 -12.70
CA VAL A 437 -6.95 -1.03 -11.42
C VAL A 437 -8.43 -0.90 -11.10
N ARG A 438 -8.94 -1.62 -10.09
CA ARG A 438 -10.36 -1.58 -9.75
C ARG A 438 -10.71 -1.65 -8.28
N HIS A 439 -11.84 -1.07 -7.89
CA HIS A 439 -12.34 -1.11 -6.50
C HIS A 439 -11.39 -0.55 -5.44
N ASN A 440 -10.38 0.24 -5.82
CA ASN A 440 -9.42 0.80 -4.86
C ASN A 440 -9.93 2.12 -4.29
N LYS A 441 -9.53 2.41 -3.05
CA LYS A 441 -9.62 3.75 -2.44
C LYS A 441 -8.24 4.39 -2.50
N ILE A 442 -8.15 5.58 -3.08
CA ILE A 442 -6.88 6.29 -3.30
C ILE A 442 -7.03 7.71 -2.78
N HIS A 443 -6.49 7.99 -1.61
CA HIS A 443 -6.83 9.22 -0.91
C HIS A 443 -5.74 9.81 -0.03
N ASP A 444 -5.91 11.07 0.37
CA ASP A 444 -5.03 11.79 1.30
C ASP A 444 -3.54 11.71 0.93
N GLY A 445 -3.22 11.62 -0.36
CA GLY A 445 -1.86 11.64 -0.89
C GLY A 445 -1.30 13.05 -1.05
N GLN A 446 0.02 13.18 -1.01
CA GLN A 446 0.71 14.48 -1.21
C GLN A 446 0.87 14.85 -2.70
N HIS A 447 0.57 13.91 -3.60
CA HIS A 447 0.57 14.11 -5.05
C HIS A 447 -0.84 13.85 -5.63
N GLY A 448 -0.95 13.56 -6.92
CA GLY A 448 -2.18 13.12 -7.57
C GLY A 448 -2.54 11.67 -7.23
N GLY A 449 -3.82 11.31 -7.33
CA GLY A 449 -4.27 9.96 -6.97
C GLY A 449 -3.73 8.89 -7.91
N ILE A 450 -4.04 9.03 -9.20
CA ILE A 450 -3.55 8.15 -10.27
C ILE A 450 -2.79 8.97 -11.31
N TYR A 451 -1.56 8.58 -11.63
CA TYR A 451 -0.72 9.27 -12.61
C TYR A 451 -0.30 8.33 -13.75
N VAL A 452 -0.80 8.59 -14.95
CA VAL A 452 -0.55 7.81 -16.17
C VAL A 452 0.29 8.64 -17.13
N HIS A 453 1.53 8.21 -17.42
CA HIS A 453 2.46 8.95 -18.25
C HIS A 453 3.31 8.04 -19.14
N GLU A 454 4.13 8.61 -20.03
CA GLU A 454 5.01 7.86 -20.95
C GLU A 454 4.33 6.66 -21.64
N LYS A 455 3.24 6.93 -22.38
CA LYS A 455 2.45 5.89 -23.09
C LYS A 455 1.82 4.85 -22.16
N GLY A 456 1.61 5.16 -20.89
CA GLY A 456 0.88 4.30 -19.96
C GLY A 456 -0.55 4.02 -20.44
N GLN A 457 -1.03 2.82 -20.17
CA GLN A 457 -2.34 2.31 -20.56
C GLN A 457 -3.04 1.68 -19.35
N GLY A 458 -4.02 0.83 -19.61
CA GLY A 458 -4.71 0.06 -18.57
C GLY A 458 -6.18 0.44 -18.42
N VAL A 459 -6.88 -0.38 -17.65
CA VAL A 459 -8.28 -0.19 -17.31
C VAL A 459 -8.35 0.26 -15.85
N ILE A 460 -8.90 1.45 -15.63
CA ILE A 460 -9.08 2.06 -14.32
C ILE A 460 -10.59 2.15 -14.09
N GLU A 461 -11.15 1.22 -13.32
CA GLU A 461 -12.60 1.12 -13.15
C GLU A 461 -13.07 1.02 -11.71
N GLU A 462 -14.21 1.64 -11.39
CA GLU A 462 -14.86 1.44 -10.08
C GLU A 462 -13.97 1.79 -8.88
N ASN A 463 -13.05 2.74 -9.05
CA ASN A 463 -12.20 3.27 -7.98
C ASN A 463 -12.80 4.53 -7.36
N GLU A 464 -12.42 4.80 -6.12
CA GLU A 464 -12.76 6.01 -5.38
C GLU A 464 -11.48 6.81 -5.11
N VAL A 465 -11.37 8.01 -5.70
CA VAL A 465 -10.17 8.85 -5.67
C VAL A 465 -10.51 10.21 -5.09
N TYR A 466 -9.97 10.55 -3.90
CA TYR A 466 -10.38 11.75 -3.18
C TYR A 466 -9.32 12.35 -2.26
N SER A 467 -9.49 13.62 -1.86
CA SER A 467 -8.60 14.34 -0.92
C SER A 467 -7.11 14.39 -1.27
N ASN A 468 -6.73 14.02 -2.50
CA ASN A 468 -5.36 14.11 -2.98
C ASN A 468 -4.97 15.57 -3.22
N THR A 469 -3.68 15.87 -3.02
CA THR A 469 -3.17 17.25 -3.04
C THR A 469 -3.06 17.82 -4.46
N LEU A 470 -2.75 16.98 -5.45
CA LEU A 470 -2.78 17.36 -6.87
C LEU A 470 -4.01 16.79 -7.59
N ALA A 471 -3.95 16.64 -8.91
CA ALA A 471 -5.06 16.13 -9.70
C ALA A 471 -5.49 14.73 -9.24
N GLY A 472 -6.80 14.46 -9.24
CA GLY A 472 -7.32 13.13 -8.90
C GLY A 472 -6.75 12.07 -9.84
N VAL A 473 -6.89 12.29 -11.15
CA VAL A 473 -6.23 11.50 -12.19
C VAL A 473 -5.52 12.40 -13.19
N TRP A 474 -4.26 12.11 -13.48
CA TRP A 474 -3.45 12.84 -14.44
C TRP A 474 -2.97 11.92 -15.56
N VAL A 475 -3.32 12.25 -16.79
CA VAL A 475 -2.96 11.51 -18.01
C VAL A 475 -2.09 12.40 -18.92
N THR A 476 -0.89 11.93 -19.25
CA THR A 476 0.08 12.73 -20.00
C THR A 476 0.97 11.93 -20.95
N THR A 477 1.70 12.62 -21.83
CA THR A 477 2.84 12.09 -22.59
C THR A 477 2.45 10.86 -23.42
N GLY A 478 1.41 11.03 -24.23
CA GLY A 478 0.92 10.00 -25.15
C GLY A 478 0.15 8.85 -24.50
N SER A 479 -0.20 8.94 -23.22
CA SER A 479 -0.91 7.89 -22.48
C SER A 479 -2.37 7.75 -22.91
N THR A 480 -2.89 6.52 -22.86
CA THR A 480 -4.22 6.15 -23.38
C THR A 480 -5.02 5.23 -22.43
N PRO A 481 -5.21 5.58 -21.14
CA PRO A 481 -5.99 4.76 -20.21
C PRO A 481 -7.50 4.76 -20.55
N VAL A 482 -8.20 3.71 -20.08
CA VAL A 482 -9.66 3.66 -20.05
C VAL A 482 -10.13 3.85 -18.61
N LEU A 483 -10.77 4.98 -18.33
CA LEU A 483 -11.34 5.32 -17.03
C LEU A 483 -12.85 5.15 -17.08
N ARG A 484 -13.40 4.22 -16.28
CA ARG A 484 -14.85 3.99 -16.25
C ARG A 484 -15.46 3.76 -14.87
N ARG A 485 -16.66 4.28 -14.62
CA ARG A 485 -17.38 4.04 -13.36
C ARG A 485 -16.60 4.43 -12.09
N ASN A 486 -15.66 5.35 -12.18
CA ASN A 486 -14.92 5.85 -11.02
C ASN A 486 -15.66 7.02 -10.35
N ARG A 487 -15.45 7.17 -9.04
CA ARG A 487 -15.83 8.35 -8.26
C ARG A 487 -14.57 9.16 -7.96
N ILE A 488 -14.44 10.34 -8.56
CA ILE A 488 -13.26 11.21 -8.42
C ILE A 488 -13.73 12.51 -7.81
N HIS A 489 -13.42 12.76 -6.54
CA HIS A 489 -14.05 13.89 -5.84
C HIS A 489 -13.20 14.52 -4.75
N SER A 490 -13.63 15.68 -4.25
CA SER A 490 -13.04 16.31 -3.06
C SER A 490 -11.52 16.53 -3.17
N GLY A 491 -11.00 16.72 -4.40
CA GLY A 491 -9.59 16.97 -4.65
C GLY A 491 -9.24 18.43 -4.44
N LYS A 492 -8.02 18.70 -3.98
CA LYS A 492 -7.51 20.08 -3.83
C LYS A 492 -7.12 20.72 -5.17
N GLN A 493 -7.10 19.94 -6.26
CA GLN A 493 -6.89 20.46 -7.60
C GLN A 493 -7.96 20.01 -8.61
N VAL A 494 -7.54 19.68 -9.84
CA VAL A 494 -8.40 19.23 -10.95
C VAL A 494 -8.83 17.78 -10.72
N GLY A 495 -10.06 17.42 -11.10
CA GLY A 495 -10.51 16.03 -11.02
C GLY A 495 -9.72 15.11 -11.95
N VAL A 496 -9.87 15.33 -13.26
CA VAL A 496 -9.16 14.58 -14.32
C VAL A 496 -8.43 15.55 -15.25
N TYR A 497 -7.13 15.32 -15.44
CA TYR A 497 -6.27 16.22 -16.19
C TYR A 497 -5.58 15.52 -17.36
N PHE A 498 -5.91 15.94 -18.58
CA PHE A 498 -5.25 15.51 -19.82
C PHE A 498 -4.26 16.57 -20.30
N TYR A 499 -2.98 16.21 -20.35
CA TYR A 499 -1.87 17.10 -20.66
C TYR A 499 -0.92 16.47 -21.69
N ASP A 500 -0.19 17.29 -22.46
CA ASP A 500 0.91 16.85 -23.34
C ASP A 500 0.59 15.59 -24.17
N ASN A 501 -0.37 15.72 -25.09
CA ASN A 501 -0.89 14.60 -25.88
C ASN A 501 -1.45 13.45 -25.02
N GLY A 502 -2.11 13.79 -23.91
CA GLY A 502 -2.89 12.86 -23.10
C GLY A 502 -4.16 12.46 -23.85
N HIS A 503 -4.38 11.16 -23.99
CA HIS A 503 -5.53 10.58 -24.69
C HIS A 503 -6.25 9.59 -23.76
N GLY A 504 -7.17 8.81 -24.33
CA GLY A 504 -7.88 7.78 -23.60
C GLY A 504 -9.39 8.01 -23.59
N VAL A 505 -10.06 7.21 -22.78
CA VAL A 505 -11.52 7.20 -22.65
C VAL A 505 -11.88 7.51 -21.20
N LEU A 506 -12.74 8.50 -21.01
CA LEU A 506 -13.37 8.82 -19.72
C LEU A 506 -14.86 8.57 -19.88
N GLU A 507 -15.36 7.42 -19.41
CA GLU A 507 -16.75 7.00 -19.59
C GLU A 507 -17.49 6.72 -18.28
N ASP A 508 -18.75 7.14 -18.15
CA ASP A 508 -19.60 6.70 -17.03
C ASP A 508 -19.01 7.01 -15.63
N ASN A 509 -18.26 8.11 -15.45
CA ASN A 509 -17.66 8.50 -14.16
C ASN A 509 -18.43 9.63 -13.48
N ASP A 510 -18.32 9.69 -12.15
CA ASP A 510 -18.80 10.77 -11.30
C ASP A 510 -17.61 11.62 -10.84
N ILE A 511 -17.57 12.90 -11.24
CA ILE A 511 -16.45 13.81 -10.96
C ILE A 511 -16.99 15.07 -10.28
N TYR A 512 -16.66 15.29 -9.00
CA TYR A 512 -17.33 16.35 -8.26
C TYR A 512 -16.57 16.98 -7.10
N ASN A 513 -16.99 18.16 -6.66
CA ASN A 513 -16.44 18.87 -5.48
C ASN A 513 -14.91 19.09 -5.52
N HIS A 514 -14.37 19.42 -6.70
CA HIS A 514 -12.96 19.79 -6.87
C HIS A 514 -12.75 21.29 -6.68
N MET A 515 -11.58 21.68 -6.18
CA MET A 515 -11.23 23.10 -6.03
C MET A 515 -10.98 23.80 -7.37
N TYR A 516 -10.52 23.06 -8.39
CA TYR A 516 -10.46 23.53 -9.78
C TYR A 516 -11.51 22.83 -10.64
N SER A 517 -11.31 22.83 -11.96
CA SER A 517 -12.22 22.21 -12.90
C SER A 517 -12.34 20.70 -12.67
N GLY A 518 -13.52 20.15 -12.95
CA GLY A 518 -13.71 18.70 -12.92
C GLY A 518 -12.80 18.00 -13.94
N VAL A 519 -12.76 18.52 -15.18
CA VAL A 519 -11.89 18.01 -16.24
C VAL A 519 -11.11 19.13 -16.92
N GLN A 520 -9.83 18.90 -17.20
CA GLN A 520 -8.99 19.80 -18.00
C GLN A 520 -8.35 19.07 -19.19
N ILE A 521 -8.32 19.74 -20.35
CA ILE A 521 -7.76 19.22 -21.60
C ILE A 521 -6.87 20.29 -22.23
N ARG A 522 -5.56 20.02 -22.38
CA ARG A 522 -4.65 20.96 -23.04
C ARG A 522 -3.49 20.31 -23.80
N THR A 523 -2.79 21.13 -24.59
CA THR A 523 -1.54 20.79 -25.28
C THR A 523 -1.71 19.57 -26.18
N GLY A 524 -2.59 19.68 -27.19
CA GLY A 524 -2.83 18.61 -28.17
C GLY A 524 -3.62 17.40 -27.65
N SER A 525 -3.93 17.36 -26.35
CA SER A 525 -4.72 16.29 -25.75
C SER A 525 -6.10 16.16 -26.40
N ASN A 526 -6.47 14.92 -26.70
CA ASN A 526 -7.72 14.59 -27.39
C ASN A 526 -8.38 13.35 -26.78
N PRO A 527 -8.93 13.44 -25.56
CA PRO A 527 -9.64 12.33 -24.93
C PRO A 527 -11.07 12.20 -25.47
N LYS A 528 -11.64 10.99 -25.35
CA LYS A 528 -13.07 10.74 -25.54
C LYS A 528 -13.78 10.74 -24.18
N ILE A 529 -14.58 11.77 -23.92
CA ILE A 529 -15.28 11.98 -22.64
C ILE A 529 -16.77 11.77 -22.86
N ARG A 530 -17.35 10.72 -22.26
CA ARG A 530 -18.77 10.41 -22.48
C ARG A 530 -19.54 9.89 -21.28
N ARG A 531 -20.82 10.26 -21.18
CA ARG A 531 -21.74 9.77 -20.13
C ARG A 531 -21.23 9.99 -18.70
N ASN A 532 -20.42 11.02 -18.48
CA ASN A 532 -19.96 11.39 -17.15
C ASN A 532 -20.88 12.43 -16.53
N LYS A 533 -20.91 12.46 -15.20
CA LYS A 533 -21.53 13.53 -14.41
C LYS A 533 -20.44 14.38 -13.78
N ILE A 534 -20.49 15.70 -14.00
CA ILE A 534 -19.47 16.65 -13.55
C ILE A 534 -20.11 17.83 -12.82
N TRP A 535 -19.92 17.95 -11.50
CA TRP A 535 -20.63 18.96 -10.70
C TRP A 535 -19.92 19.44 -9.44
N GLY A 536 -20.42 20.53 -8.83
CA GLY A 536 -19.98 21.00 -7.51
C GLY A 536 -18.54 21.55 -7.48
N GLY A 537 -17.89 21.71 -8.63
CA GLY A 537 -16.56 22.31 -8.71
C GLY A 537 -16.57 23.80 -8.40
N GLN A 538 -15.51 24.31 -7.76
CA GLN A 538 -15.34 25.75 -7.51
C GLN A 538 -14.87 26.53 -8.76
N ASN A 539 -14.58 25.82 -9.85
CA ASN A 539 -14.24 26.40 -11.15
C ASN A 539 -15.20 25.87 -12.23
N GLY A 540 -14.83 25.94 -13.52
CA GLY A 540 -15.67 25.42 -14.59
C GLY A 540 -15.69 23.89 -14.63
N GLY A 541 -16.79 23.29 -15.10
CA GLY A 541 -16.94 21.83 -15.13
C GLY A 541 -15.88 21.16 -16.02
N ILE A 542 -15.81 21.56 -17.29
CA ILE A 542 -14.76 21.15 -18.24
C ILE A 542 -14.03 22.38 -18.76
N LEU A 543 -12.70 22.39 -18.72
CA LEU A 543 -11.87 23.44 -19.30
C LEU A 543 -10.96 22.88 -20.41
N VAL A 544 -11.14 23.38 -21.63
CA VAL A 544 -10.34 23.06 -22.82
C VAL A 544 -9.52 24.29 -23.20
N TYR A 545 -8.18 24.18 -23.19
CA TYR A 545 -7.29 25.30 -23.43
C TYR A 545 -5.97 24.89 -24.07
N ASN A 546 -5.22 25.87 -24.60
CA ASN A 546 -3.92 25.69 -25.26
C ASN A 546 -3.95 24.56 -26.30
N SER A 547 -4.78 24.74 -27.34
CA SER A 547 -4.93 23.77 -28.43
C SER A 547 -5.45 22.39 -28.00
N GLY A 548 -6.32 22.32 -26.99
CA GLY A 548 -7.03 21.09 -26.63
C GLY A 548 -8.16 20.75 -27.62
N LEU A 549 -8.44 19.45 -27.83
CA LEU A 549 -9.34 18.99 -28.91
C LEU A 549 -10.52 18.12 -28.48
N GLY A 550 -10.56 17.62 -27.25
CA GLY A 550 -11.40 16.47 -26.82
C GLY A 550 -12.81 16.33 -27.41
N PHE A 551 -13.25 15.08 -27.53
CA PHE A 551 -14.60 14.71 -27.96
C PHE A 551 -15.49 14.46 -26.75
N ILE A 552 -16.38 15.41 -26.45
CA ILE A 552 -17.19 15.48 -25.24
C ILE A 552 -18.64 15.18 -25.63
N GLU A 553 -19.14 13.99 -25.30
CA GLU A 553 -20.41 13.48 -25.79
C GLU A 553 -21.32 12.90 -24.69
N ASP A 554 -22.62 13.23 -24.70
CA ASP A 554 -23.60 12.62 -23.78
C ASP A 554 -23.26 12.82 -22.27
N ASN A 555 -22.58 13.90 -21.88
CA ASN A 555 -22.26 14.21 -20.47
C ASN A 555 -23.29 15.13 -19.81
N GLU A 556 -23.39 15.07 -18.49
CA GLU A 556 -24.21 15.95 -17.66
C GLU A 556 -23.29 16.82 -16.78
N ILE A 557 -23.35 18.14 -16.97
CA ILE A 557 -22.46 19.12 -16.33
C ILE A 557 -23.31 20.17 -15.64
N PHE A 558 -23.24 20.25 -14.31
CA PHE A 558 -24.17 21.08 -13.54
C PHE A 558 -23.63 21.60 -12.22
N ASP A 559 -24.27 22.61 -11.63
CA ASP A 559 -23.94 23.16 -10.29
C ASP A 559 -22.44 23.46 -10.10
N ASN A 560 -21.78 23.94 -11.16
CA ASN A 560 -20.39 24.41 -11.08
C ASN A 560 -20.41 25.92 -10.79
N ALA A 561 -19.44 26.38 -9.99
CA ALA A 561 -19.37 27.78 -9.57
C ALA A 561 -19.00 28.74 -10.72
N MET A 562 -18.28 28.24 -11.73
CA MET A 562 -18.03 28.97 -12.98
C MET A 562 -18.68 28.23 -14.15
N ALA A 563 -18.30 28.55 -15.39
CA ALA A 563 -19.01 28.03 -16.54
C ALA A 563 -19.00 26.50 -16.63
N GLY A 564 -20.10 25.91 -17.12
CA GLY A 564 -20.16 24.46 -17.32
C GLY A 564 -19.02 23.96 -18.21
N VAL A 565 -18.82 24.60 -19.36
CA VAL A 565 -17.67 24.35 -20.24
C VAL A 565 -16.95 25.63 -20.65
N TRP A 566 -15.63 25.62 -20.55
CA TRP A 566 -14.76 26.67 -21.05
C TRP A 566 -13.90 26.19 -22.21
N ILE A 567 -13.86 27.00 -23.27
CA ILE A 567 -13.02 26.77 -24.45
C ILE A 567 -12.18 28.02 -24.70
N LYS A 568 -10.85 27.91 -24.63
CA LYS A 568 -9.97 29.06 -24.86
C LYS A 568 -8.64 28.73 -25.53
N THR A 569 -7.91 29.77 -25.93
CA THR A 569 -6.54 29.67 -26.48
C THR A 569 -6.46 28.67 -27.63
N ASP A 570 -7.16 29.01 -28.72
CA ASP A 570 -7.18 28.26 -29.98
C ASP A 570 -7.60 26.78 -29.88
N SER A 571 -8.26 26.41 -28.78
CA SER A 571 -8.81 25.07 -28.59
C SER A 571 -10.00 24.82 -29.50
N ASN A 572 -10.17 23.56 -29.93
CA ASN A 572 -11.19 23.18 -30.90
C ASN A 572 -11.86 21.84 -30.55
N PRO A 573 -12.59 21.77 -29.42
CA PRO A 573 -13.29 20.56 -29.02
C PRO A 573 -14.57 20.31 -29.81
N THR A 574 -15.05 19.07 -29.76
CA THR A 574 -16.41 18.72 -30.22
C THR A 574 -17.28 18.39 -29.02
N LEU A 575 -18.38 19.13 -28.85
CA LEU A 575 -19.38 18.94 -27.81
C LEU A 575 -20.66 18.45 -28.47
N ARG A 576 -21.08 17.21 -28.18
CA ARG A 576 -22.28 16.62 -28.77
C ARG A 576 -23.24 16.07 -27.71
N ARG A 577 -24.54 16.42 -27.78
CA ARG A 577 -25.59 15.85 -26.90
C ARG A 577 -25.31 15.96 -25.39
N ASN A 578 -24.61 16.99 -24.95
CA ASN A 578 -24.37 17.22 -23.52
C ASN A 578 -25.53 18.01 -22.91
N LYS A 579 -25.77 17.81 -21.61
CA LYS A 579 -26.65 18.62 -20.78
C LYS A 579 -25.82 19.52 -19.88
N ILE A 580 -26.00 20.84 -20.00
CA ILE A 580 -25.21 21.84 -19.27
C ILE A 580 -26.17 22.80 -18.57
N HIS A 581 -26.31 22.67 -17.25
CA HIS A 581 -27.39 23.35 -16.56
C HIS A 581 -27.12 23.72 -15.11
N ASP A 582 -27.96 24.60 -14.57
CA ASP A 582 -27.92 25.00 -13.15
C ASP A 582 -26.52 25.47 -12.69
N GLY A 583 -25.70 26.01 -13.60
CA GLY A 583 -24.40 26.61 -13.29
C GLY A 583 -24.55 28.05 -12.79
N ARG A 584 -23.59 28.49 -11.95
CA ARG A 584 -23.60 29.85 -11.36
C ARG A 584 -23.01 30.93 -12.27
N ASP A 585 -22.49 30.53 -13.44
CA ASP A 585 -21.97 31.41 -14.49
C ASP A 585 -22.59 31.00 -15.85
N GLY A 586 -21.91 31.24 -16.97
CA GLY A 586 -22.39 30.86 -18.30
C GLY A 586 -22.44 29.35 -18.51
N GLY A 587 -23.33 28.86 -19.37
CA GLY A 587 -23.37 27.43 -19.70
C GLY A 587 -22.08 26.99 -20.41
N ILE A 588 -21.80 27.63 -21.54
CA ILE A 588 -20.54 27.47 -22.28
C ILE A 588 -19.93 28.84 -22.53
N CYS A 589 -18.66 29.05 -22.17
CA CYS A 589 -17.95 30.27 -22.54
C CYS A 589 -16.72 29.99 -23.41
N ILE A 590 -16.59 30.76 -24.48
CA ILE A 590 -15.62 30.57 -25.56
C ILE A 590 -14.83 31.88 -25.73
N PHE A 591 -13.53 31.83 -25.49
CA PHE A 591 -12.65 33.00 -25.44
C PHE A 591 -11.34 32.78 -26.20
N ASN A 592 -10.61 33.87 -26.44
CA ASN A 592 -9.21 33.87 -26.91
C ASN A 592 -8.96 32.92 -28.10
N GLY A 593 -9.64 33.16 -29.22
CA GLY A 593 -9.48 32.33 -30.42
C GLY A 593 -10.14 30.94 -30.34
N GLY A 594 -10.89 30.65 -29.27
CA GLY A 594 -11.60 29.39 -29.08
C GLY A 594 -12.53 29.06 -30.25
N ARG A 595 -12.55 27.78 -30.62
CA ARG A 595 -13.36 27.21 -31.70
C ARG A 595 -14.12 26.00 -31.16
N GLY A 596 -14.73 25.24 -32.05
CA GLY A 596 -15.35 23.97 -31.70
C GLY A 596 -16.68 23.78 -32.41
N LEU A 597 -17.10 22.52 -32.45
CA LEU A 597 -18.43 22.13 -32.90
C LEU A 597 -19.29 21.81 -31.68
N LEU A 598 -20.31 22.62 -31.46
CA LEU A 598 -21.34 22.41 -30.45
C LEU A 598 -22.59 21.92 -31.16
N GLU A 599 -22.90 20.63 -31.04
CA GLU A 599 -24.02 20.01 -31.74
C GLU A 599 -25.01 19.32 -30.80
N GLU A 600 -26.30 19.60 -30.97
CA GLU A 600 -27.38 18.88 -30.25
C GLU A 600 -27.27 18.95 -28.72
N ASN A 601 -26.65 19.99 -28.15
CA ASN A 601 -26.54 20.16 -26.71
C ASN A 601 -27.77 20.87 -26.12
N ASP A 602 -28.08 20.52 -24.87
CA ASP A 602 -29.10 21.18 -24.05
C ASP A 602 -28.42 22.07 -23.01
N ILE A 603 -28.67 23.38 -23.08
CA ILE A 603 -28.03 24.37 -22.22
C ILE A 603 -29.12 25.20 -21.55
N PHE A 604 -29.30 25.06 -20.23
CA PHE A 604 -30.47 25.62 -19.57
C PHE A 604 -30.28 25.98 -18.10
N ARG A 605 -31.08 26.92 -17.59
CA ARG A 605 -31.07 27.35 -16.18
C ARG A 605 -29.70 27.78 -15.63
N ASN A 606 -28.81 28.24 -16.50
CA ASN A 606 -27.55 28.85 -16.09
C ASN A 606 -27.79 30.30 -15.66
N ALA A 607 -27.04 30.77 -14.66
CA ALA A 607 -27.20 32.11 -14.08
C ALA A 607 -26.85 33.24 -15.07
N GLN A 608 -25.86 32.99 -15.95
CA GLN A 608 -25.46 33.92 -17.01
C GLN A 608 -25.89 33.39 -18.38
N ALA A 609 -25.27 33.94 -19.44
CA ALA A 609 -25.58 33.56 -20.81
C ALA A 609 -25.48 32.04 -21.00
N GLY A 610 -26.43 31.45 -21.73
CA GLY A 610 -26.36 30.03 -22.08
C GLY A 610 -25.05 29.73 -22.83
N VAL A 611 -24.76 30.51 -23.87
CA VAL A 611 -23.46 30.48 -24.57
C VAL A 611 -22.88 31.89 -24.68
N LEU A 612 -21.67 32.10 -24.15
CA LEU A 612 -20.92 33.34 -24.27
C LEU A 612 -19.72 33.16 -25.21
N ILE A 613 -19.63 33.98 -26.26
CA ILE A 613 -18.57 33.92 -27.27
C ILE A 613 -17.86 35.27 -27.33
N SER A 614 -16.55 35.29 -27.13
CA SER A 614 -15.79 36.55 -27.06
C SER A 614 -14.36 36.39 -27.57
N THR A 615 -13.69 37.52 -27.79
CA THR A 615 -12.25 37.63 -28.00
C THR A 615 -11.76 36.83 -29.20
N ASN A 616 -12.23 37.23 -30.38
CA ASN A 616 -11.87 36.63 -31.68
C ASN A 616 -12.14 35.11 -31.76
N SER A 617 -13.15 34.62 -31.04
CA SER A 617 -13.58 33.21 -31.09
C SER A 617 -14.51 32.96 -32.27
N HIS A 618 -14.50 31.72 -32.79
CA HIS A 618 -15.19 31.35 -34.05
C HIS A 618 -15.81 29.93 -33.97
N PRO A 619 -16.75 29.65 -33.05
CA PRO A 619 -17.37 28.34 -32.93
C PRO A 619 -18.50 28.10 -33.95
N VAL A 620 -18.86 26.83 -34.13
CA VAL A 620 -20.04 26.39 -34.89
C VAL A 620 -21.05 25.78 -33.92
N LEU A 621 -22.24 26.36 -33.83
CA LEU A 621 -23.35 25.87 -33.02
C LEU A 621 -24.43 25.31 -33.95
N ARG A 622 -24.74 24.02 -33.82
CA ARG A 622 -25.70 23.32 -34.67
C ARG A 622 -26.76 22.60 -33.84
N LYS A 623 -28.04 22.84 -34.11
CA LYS A 623 -29.17 22.10 -33.49
C LYS A 623 -29.17 22.08 -31.94
N ASN A 624 -28.57 23.07 -31.29
CA ASN A 624 -28.59 23.15 -29.82
C ASN A 624 -29.92 23.71 -29.32
N ARG A 625 -30.32 23.35 -28.10
CA ARG A 625 -31.44 23.95 -27.38
C ARG A 625 -30.90 24.77 -26.21
N ILE A 626 -31.20 26.07 -26.22
CA ILE A 626 -30.71 27.02 -25.21
C ILE A 626 -31.90 27.73 -24.58
N PHE A 627 -32.23 27.39 -23.34
CA PHE A 627 -33.52 27.75 -22.78
C PHE A 627 -33.55 27.90 -21.25
N ASP A 628 -34.59 28.54 -20.72
CA ASP A 628 -34.81 28.74 -19.29
C ASP A 628 -33.62 29.40 -18.56
N GLY A 629 -32.74 30.11 -19.28
CA GLY A 629 -31.59 30.80 -18.71
C GLY A 629 -31.98 32.08 -17.98
N PHE A 630 -31.23 32.43 -16.93
CA PHE A 630 -31.49 33.64 -16.15
C PHE A 630 -30.92 34.92 -16.79
N ALA A 631 -30.22 34.80 -17.93
CA ALA A 631 -29.71 35.91 -18.72
C ALA A 631 -30.11 35.75 -20.21
N ALA A 632 -29.18 36.04 -21.14
CA ALA A 632 -29.39 35.84 -22.56
C ALA A 632 -29.18 34.38 -22.99
N GLY A 633 -29.81 33.94 -24.07
CA GLY A 633 -29.55 32.62 -24.63
C GLY A 633 -28.11 32.51 -25.17
N ILE A 634 -27.79 33.29 -26.21
CA ILE A 634 -26.45 33.41 -26.79
C ILE A 634 -26.00 34.87 -26.73
N GLU A 635 -24.76 35.07 -26.31
CA GLU A 635 -24.13 36.38 -26.23
C GLU A 635 -22.80 36.38 -26.98
N ILE A 636 -22.58 37.35 -27.87
CA ILE A 636 -21.37 37.43 -28.70
C ILE A 636 -20.77 38.83 -28.65
N THR A 637 -19.50 38.93 -28.23
CA THR A 637 -18.80 40.19 -27.97
C THR A 637 -17.36 40.21 -28.53
N ASN A 638 -16.68 41.36 -28.43
CA ASN A 638 -15.23 41.48 -28.63
C ASN A 638 -14.70 40.84 -29.93
N HIS A 639 -15.27 41.24 -31.06
CA HIS A 639 -14.87 40.79 -32.42
C HIS A 639 -14.96 39.27 -32.65
N ALA A 640 -15.66 38.54 -31.78
CA ALA A 640 -15.99 37.16 -32.04
C ALA A 640 -17.02 37.05 -33.17
N THR A 641 -17.04 35.90 -33.83
CA THR A 641 -18.07 35.52 -34.81
C THR A 641 -18.59 34.13 -34.45
N ALA A 642 -19.68 33.71 -35.09
CA ALA A 642 -20.17 32.34 -34.94
C ALA A 642 -20.98 31.92 -36.16
N THR A 643 -21.02 30.61 -36.40
CA THR A 643 -21.98 29.99 -37.32
C THR A 643 -23.06 29.31 -36.50
N LEU A 644 -24.28 29.80 -36.60
CA LEU A 644 -25.46 29.28 -35.91
C LEU A 644 -26.37 28.60 -36.93
N GLU A 645 -26.59 27.29 -36.82
CA GLU A 645 -27.43 26.51 -37.74
C GLU A 645 -28.48 25.67 -36.98
N GLY A 646 -29.77 25.89 -37.22
CA GLY A 646 -30.83 25.04 -36.70
C GLY A 646 -31.03 25.07 -35.18
N ASN A 647 -30.46 26.06 -34.47
CA ASN A 647 -30.55 26.14 -33.01
C ASN A 647 -31.94 26.64 -32.55
N GLN A 648 -32.38 26.21 -31.37
CA GLN A 648 -33.61 26.65 -30.73
C GLN A 648 -33.28 27.43 -29.45
N ILE A 649 -33.66 28.70 -29.40
CA ILE A 649 -33.32 29.60 -28.29
C ILE A 649 -34.61 30.23 -27.74
N PHE A 650 -35.01 29.85 -26.52
CA PHE A 650 -36.34 30.21 -26.01
C PHE A 650 -36.43 30.33 -24.50
N ASN A 651 -37.41 31.09 -24.00
CA ASN A 651 -37.70 31.26 -22.58
C ASN A 651 -36.53 31.73 -21.70
N ASN A 652 -35.58 32.47 -22.27
CA ASN A 652 -34.51 33.12 -21.49
C ASN A 652 -35.02 34.44 -20.90
N ARG A 653 -34.50 34.84 -19.72
CA ARG A 653 -34.94 36.06 -19.00
C ARG A 653 -34.69 37.35 -19.78
N PHE A 654 -33.57 37.43 -20.49
CA PHE A 654 -33.26 38.57 -21.35
C PHE A 654 -33.69 38.25 -22.79
N GLY A 655 -32.82 38.50 -23.77
CA GLY A 655 -33.06 38.13 -25.16
C GLY A 655 -32.53 36.75 -25.50
N GLY A 656 -32.95 36.20 -26.64
CA GLY A 656 -32.40 34.95 -27.15
C GLY A 656 -30.99 35.09 -27.71
N LEU A 657 -30.71 36.15 -28.49
CA LEU A 657 -29.41 36.38 -29.12
C LEU A 657 -29.00 37.85 -28.95
N PHE A 658 -27.84 38.09 -28.35
CA PHE A 658 -27.24 39.41 -28.19
C PHE A 658 -25.90 39.50 -28.92
N LEU A 659 -25.75 40.57 -29.71
CA LEU A 659 -24.59 40.83 -30.56
C LEU A 659 -24.03 42.22 -30.24
N ALA A 660 -22.78 42.30 -29.80
CA ALA A 660 -22.12 43.58 -29.57
C ALA A 660 -21.88 44.35 -30.89
N SER A 661 -21.63 45.65 -30.80
CA SER A 661 -21.28 46.46 -31.97
C SER A 661 -20.07 45.89 -32.72
N GLY A 662 -20.21 45.72 -34.04
CA GLY A 662 -19.16 45.18 -34.90
C GLY A 662 -19.10 43.64 -34.96
N VAL A 663 -19.96 42.93 -34.24
CA VAL A 663 -20.09 41.47 -34.31
C VAL A 663 -21.01 41.07 -35.46
N ASN A 664 -20.55 40.11 -36.27
CA ASN A 664 -21.34 39.50 -37.34
C ASN A 664 -21.45 37.99 -37.11
N VAL A 665 -22.63 37.43 -37.41
CA VAL A 665 -22.91 35.99 -37.29
C VAL A 665 -23.50 35.44 -38.57
N THR A 666 -23.16 34.19 -38.88
CA THR A 666 -23.83 33.43 -39.94
C THR A 666 -25.01 32.69 -39.33
N MET A 667 -26.23 32.99 -39.81
CA MET A 667 -27.48 32.39 -39.32
C MET A 667 -28.13 31.54 -40.39
N LYS A 668 -28.52 30.31 -40.06
CA LYS A 668 -29.31 29.44 -40.93
C LYS A 668 -30.33 28.64 -40.11
N ASP A 669 -31.62 28.73 -40.45
CA ASP A 669 -32.69 27.93 -39.86
C ASP A 669 -32.80 27.96 -38.31
N ASN A 670 -32.31 29.01 -37.65
CA ASN A 670 -32.42 29.16 -36.19
C ASN A 670 -33.81 29.64 -35.78
N LYS A 671 -34.31 29.16 -34.65
CA LYS A 671 -35.59 29.54 -34.06
C LYS A 671 -35.38 30.25 -32.73
N ILE A 672 -35.62 31.56 -32.68
CA ILE A 672 -35.55 32.38 -31.47
C ILE A 672 -36.99 32.80 -31.11
N MET A 673 -37.51 32.33 -29.98
CA MET A 673 -38.93 32.52 -29.65
C MET A 673 -39.18 32.62 -28.15
N ASN A 674 -40.26 33.30 -27.75
CA ASN A 674 -40.79 33.29 -26.37
C ASN A 674 -39.75 33.62 -25.28
N ASN A 675 -38.76 34.48 -25.57
CA ASN A 675 -37.89 35.02 -24.54
C ASN A 675 -38.64 36.11 -23.76
N GLN A 676 -38.18 36.41 -22.54
CA GLN A 676 -38.89 37.33 -21.67
C GLN A 676 -38.56 38.80 -21.99
N ASP A 677 -37.50 39.07 -22.76
CA ASP A 677 -37.10 40.39 -23.27
C ASP A 677 -37.09 41.46 -22.17
N ALA A 678 -36.61 41.10 -20.98
CA ALA A 678 -36.70 41.97 -19.80
C ALA A 678 -35.99 43.32 -19.99
N ILE A 679 -34.93 43.36 -20.79
CA ILE A 679 -34.22 44.60 -21.15
C ILE A 679 -35.10 45.52 -21.99
N GLU A 680 -35.69 45.03 -23.08
CA GLU A 680 -36.60 45.81 -23.93
C GLU A 680 -37.84 46.29 -23.17
N LYS A 681 -38.40 45.43 -22.30
CA LYS A 681 -39.51 45.79 -21.41
C LYS A 681 -39.15 46.90 -20.43
N ALA A 682 -37.93 46.93 -19.93
CA ALA A 682 -37.50 47.99 -19.04
C ALA A 682 -37.11 49.29 -19.76
N VAL A 683 -36.53 49.17 -20.95
CA VAL A 683 -36.31 50.32 -21.85
C VAL A 683 -37.64 51.00 -22.14
N SER A 684 -38.65 50.24 -22.57
CA SER A 684 -40.01 50.77 -22.86
C SER A 684 -40.73 51.34 -21.63
N ARG A 685 -40.47 50.82 -20.43
CA ARG A 685 -41.01 51.34 -19.16
C ARG A 685 -40.23 52.55 -18.61
N GLY A 686 -39.17 53.01 -19.27
CA GLY A 686 -38.36 54.14 -18.81
C GLY A 686 -37.54 53.85 -17.54
N GLN A 687 -37.26 52.58 -17.23
CA GLN A 687 -36.49 52.18 -16.04
C GLN A 687 -34.98 52.25 -16.29
N CYS A 688 -34.20 52.63 -15.28
CA CYS A 688 -32.73 52.52 -15.37
C CYS A 688 -32.35 51.04 -15.51
N LEU A 689 -31.48 50.71 -16.46
CA LEU A 689 -31.04 49.34 -16.69
C LEU A 689 -30.18 48.79 -15.52
N TYR A 690 -29.67 49.67 -14.65
CA TYR A 690 -29.04 49.30 -13.38
C TYR A 690 -29.96 48.44 -12.49
N LYS A 691 -31.29 48.64 -12.56
CA LYS A 691 -32.27 47.87 -11.77
C LYS A 691 -32.44 46.42 -12.23
N ILE A 692 -32.00 46.11 -13.45
CA ILE A 692 -32.19 44.81 -14.08
C ILE A 692 -30.86 44.07 -14.13
N SER A 693 -29.75 44.81 -14.27
CA SER A 693 -28.44 44.28 -13.97
C SER A 693 -28.40 43.86 -12.50
N SER A 694 -27.81 42.70 -12.25
CA SER A 694 -27.41 42.30 -10.91
C SER A 694 -25.91 42.50 -10.78
N TYR A 695 -25.36 42.42 -9.55
CA TYR A 695 -23.91 42.40 -9.35
C TYR A 695 -23.20 41.27 -10.11
N THR A 696 -23.95 40.23 -10.51
CA THR A 696 -23.42 39.07 -11.22
C THR A 696 -23.73 39.06 -12.71
N SER A 697 -24.72 39.82 -13.21
CA SER A 697 -25.15 39.78 -14.61
C SER A 697 -25.27 41.16 -15.25
N TYR A 698 -24.43 41.41 -16.25
CA TYR A 698 -24.38 42.65 -17.04
C TYR A 698 -25.09 42.45 -18.37
N PRO A 699 -26.36 42.85 -18.50
CA PRO A 699 -27.06 42.71 -19.76
C PRO A 699 -26.44 43.59 -20.85
N MET A 700 -26.43 43.09 -22.08
CA MET A 700 -26.00 43.88 -23.24
C MET A 700 -27.05 44.94 -23.61
N HIS A 701 -26.62 46.19 -23.77
CA HIS A 701 -27.49 47.31 -24.18
C HIS A 701 -26.70 48.49 -24.76
N ASP A 702 -27.38 49.57 -25.14
CA ASP A 702 -26.75 50.76 -25.75
C ASP A 702 -26.02 51.63 -24.72
N PHE A 703 -24.72 51.84 -24.94
CA PHE A 703 -23.78 52.62 -24.13
C PHE A 703 -23.72 54.06 -24.63
N TYR A 704 -23.97 55.00 -23.72
CA TYR A 704 -23.75 56.41 -23.96
C TYR A 704 -22.76 57.03 -22.96
N ARG A 705 -22.02 58.01 -23.45
CA ARG A 705 -21.18 58.93 -22.67
C ARG A 705 -21.85 60.29 -22.58
N CYS A 706 -21.62 61.04 -21.51
CA CYS A 706 -22.10 62.40 -21.34
C CYS A 706 -20.95 63.39 -21.13
N HIS A 707 -20.65 64.20 -22.14
CA HIS A 707 -19.56 65.19 -22.11
C HIS A 707 -19.86 66.32 -21.12
N THR A 708 -21.12 66.74 -21.00
CA THR A 708 -21.55 67.77 -20.04
C THR A 708 -21.30 67.36 -18.58
N CYS A 709 -21.41 66.07 -18.26
CA CYS A 709 -21.15 65.55 -16.91
C CYS A 709 -19.67 65.16 -16.70
N ASN A 710 -18.79 65.47 -17.65
CA ASN A 710 -17.37 65.12 -17.64
C ASN A 710 -17.11 63.62 -17.39
N THR A 711 -17.97 62.75 -17.94
CA THR A 711 -17.81 61.30 -17.81
C THR A 711 -16.61 60.82 -18.62
N THR A 712 -15.78 59.98 -18.01
CA THR A 712 -14.56 59.45 -18.65
C THR A 712 -14.85 58.22 -19.52
N ASP A 713 -13.83 57.69 -20.20
CA ASP A 713 -13.92 56.40 -20.94
C ASP A 713 -14.35 55.21 -20.08
N ARG A 714 -14.28 55.33 -18.74
CA ARG A 714 -14.65 54.28 -17.79
C ARG A 714 -16.13 54.30 -17.40
N ASN A 715 -16.87 55.35 -17.77
CA ASN A 715 -18.26 55.50 -17.36
C ASN A 715 -19.21 55.13 -18.49
N ALA A 716 -20.33 54.50 -18.14
CA ALA A 716 -21.35 54.06 -19.07
C ALA A 716 -22.78 54.37 -18.59
N ILE A 717 -23.56 55.07 -19.43
CA ILE A 717 -24.92 55.50 -19.11
C ILE A 717 -25.90 54.79 -20.03
N CYS A 718 -26.97 54.21 -19.47
CA CYS A 718 -28.02 53.56 -20.25
C CYS A 718 -28.95 54.56 -20.96
N VAL A 719 -29.62 54.10 -22.02
CA VAL A 719 -30.55 54.89 -22.85
C VAL A 719 -31.60 55.68 -22.05
N ASN A 720 -32.14 55.09 -20.97
CA ASN A 720 -33.18 55.75 -20.18
C ASN A 720 -32.63 56.85 -19.26
N CYS A 721 -31.42 56.66 -18.70
CA CYS A 721 -30.76 57.72 -17.94
C CYS A 721 -30.37 58.88 -18.85
N ILE A 722 -29.96 58.62 -20.09
CA ILE A 722 -29.72 59.69 -21.08
C ILE A 722 -30.99 60.49 -21.36
N LYS A 723 -32.12 59.82 -21.57
CA LYS A 723 -33.40 60.47 -21.88
C LYS A 723 -33.98 61.29 -20.72
N LYS A 724 -33.58 61.04 -19.47
CA LYS A 724 -34.19 61.66 -18.29
C LYS A 724 -33.21 62.37 -17.36
N CYS A 725 -32.20 61.67 -16.86
CA CYS A 725 -31.20 62.26 -15.95
C CYS A 725 -30.21 63.18 -16.68
N HIS A 726 -29.91 62.90 -17.95
CA HIS A 726 -29.00 63.70 -18.79
C HIS A 726 -29.74 64.37 -19.95
N GLN A 727 -31.03 64.67 -19.77
CA GLN A 727 -31.83 65.32 -20.79
C GLN A 727 -31.29 66.73 -21.06
N GLY A 728 -30.97 67.02 -22.32
CA GLY A 728 -30.40 68.31 -22.73
C GLY A 728 -28.88 68.43 -22.55
N HIS A 729 -28.21 67.36 -22.11
CA HIS A 729 -26.75 67.30 -22.09
C HIS A 729 -26.19 66.89 -23.45
N ASP A 730 -24.92 67.21 -23.69
CA ASP A 730 -24.14 66.69 -24.80
C ASP A 730 -23.76 65.23 -24.51
N VAL A 731 -24.25 64.32 -25.35
CA VAL A 731 -24.16 62.87 -25.17
C VAL A 731 -23.78 62.18 -26.46
N GLU A 732 -22.97 61.14 -26.34
CA GLU A 732 -22.40 60.40 -27.45
C GLU A 732 -22.75 58.91 -27.29
N PHE A 733 -23.30 58.29 -28.34
CA PHE A 733 -23.41 56.83 -28.41
C PHE A 733 -22.03 56.23 -28.68
N ILE A 734 -21.60 55.30 -27.84
CA ILE A 734 -20.27 54.70 -27.94
C ILE A 734 -20.36 53.33 -28.63
N ARG A 735 -21.22 52.43 -28.13
CA ARG A 735 -21.43 51.07 -28.68
C ARG A 735 -22.59 50.35 -28.00
N HIS A 736 -23.02 49.26 -28.59
CA HIS A 736 -23.87 48.26 -27.96
C HIS A 736 -22.97 47.17 -27.38
N ASP A 737 -22.94 47.03 -26.06
CA ASP A 737 -22.03 46.10 -25.37
C ASP A 737 -22.51 45.82 -23.94
N ARG A 738 -21.74 45.03 -23.19
CA ARG A 738 -22.03 44.65 -21.79
C ARG A 738 -21.42 45.64 -20.82
N PHE A 739 -22.26 46.31 -20.04
CA PHE A 739 -21.83 47.22 -18.97
C PHE A 739 -22.98 47.51 -18.02
N PHE A 740 -22.68 48.05 -16.84
CA PHE A 740 -23.68 48.56 -15.91
C PHE A 740 -23.90 50.07 -16.13
N CYS A 741 -25.07 50.58 -15.78
CA CYS A 741 -25.32 52.01 -15.85
C CYS A 741 -24.74 52.74 -14.64
N ASP A 742 -23.61 53.43 -14.80
CA ASP A 742 -22.92 54.26 -13.79
C ASP A 742 -23.81 55.32 -13.16
N CYS A 743 -24.68 55.95 -13.97
CA CYS A 743 -25.68 56.88 -13.44
C CYS A 743 -26.52 56.21 -12.34
N GLY A 744 -27.05 55.01 -12.61
CA GLY A 744 -27.86 54.25 -11.65
C GLY A 744 -27.07 53.70 -10.47
N ALA A 745 -25.81 53.36 -10.67
CA ALA A 745 -24.90 52.91 -9.62
C ALA A 745 -24.48 54.03 -8.65
N GLY A 746 -24.81 55.30 -8.96
CA GLY A 746 -24.46 56.45 -8.12
C GLY A 746 -22.99 56.86 -8.21
N THR A 747 -22.27 56.44 -9.25
CA THR A 747 -20.85 56.77 -9.46
C THR A 747 -20.64 58.15 -10.11
N LEU A 748 -21.73 58.81 -10.55
CA LEU A 748 -21.72 60.15 -11.13
C LEU A 748 -22.10 61.21 -10.09
N SER A 749 -21.69 62.46 -10.33
CA SER A 749 -21.92 63.59 -9.42
C SER A 749 -23.39 63.91 -9.14
N ASN A 750 -24.29 63.56 -10.07
CA ASN A 750 -25.74 63.74 -9.91
C ASN A 750 -26.43 62.38 -9.65
N PRO A 751 -27.31 62.29 -8.64
CA PRO A 751 -28.02 61.05 -8.32
C PRO A 751 -29.05 60.69 -9.41
N CYS A 752 -29.15 59.40 -9.72
CA CYS A 752 -30.07 58.91 -10.73
C CYS A 752 -31.53 58.94 -10.25
N THR A 753 -32.38 59.69 -10.97
CA THR A 753 -33.82 59.77 -10.69
C THR A 753 -34.61 58.52 -11.12
N LEU A 754 -33.95 57.56 -11.80
CA LEU A 754 -34.56 56.34 -12.33
C LEU A 754 -34.19 55.07 -11.54
N ALA A 755 -33.13 55.12 -10.72
CA ALA A 755 -32.60 53.97 -9.99
C ALA A 755 -33.37 53.64 -8.69
N GLY A 756 -34.20 54.54 -8.18
CA GLY A 756 -34.94 54.32 -6.92
C GLY A 756 -34.03 54.32 -5.67
N GLU A 757 -34.56 53.95 -4.50
CA GLU A 757 -33.75 53.73 -3.29
C GLU A 757 -32.73 52.59 -3.51
N PRO A 758 -31.50 52.69 -2.96
CA PRO A 758 -30.50 51.64 -3.15
C PRO A 758 -30.97 50.34 -2.48
N THR A 759 -31.15 49.29 -3.27
CA THR A 759 -31.21 47.93 -2.71
C THR A 759 -29.78 47.57 -2.29
N HIS A 760 -29.48 47.79 -1.00
CA HIS A 760 -28.30 47.26 -0.34
C HIS A 760 -28.34 45.72 -0.35
N ASP A 761 -27.88 45.09 -1.43
CA ASP A 761 -27.32 43.75 -1.31
C ASP A 761 -25.82 43.92 -1.01
N THR A 762 -25.56 44.12 0.28
CA THR A 762 -24.24 43.99 0.90
C THR A 762 -23.85 42.52 0.93
N ASP A 763 -22.97 42.09 0.01
CA ASP A 763 -21.82 41.21 0.29
C ASP A 763 -21.25 40.63 -1.02
N THR A 764 -20.25 41.30 -1.57
CA THR A 764 -18.90 40.74 -1.89
C THR A 764 -18.15 41.78 -2.70
N LEU A 765 -17.10 42.33 -2.06
CA LEU A 765 -16.13 43.17 -2.73
C LEU A 765 -15.51 42.44 -3.93
N TYR A 766 -15.28 43.24 -4.95
CA TYR A 766 -14.43 43.02 -6.10
C TYR A 766 -13.14 42.26 -5.70
N ASP A 767 -13.08 40.96 -6.00
CA ASP A 767 -11.82 40.27 -6.23
C ASP A 767 -11.98 39.42 -7.50
N SER A 768 -12.12 40.14 -8.61
CA SER A 768 -11.75 39.59 -9.91
C SER A 768 -10.24 39.37 -9.84
N ALA A 769 -9.81 38.26 -9.23
CA ALA A 769 -8.45 37.82 -9.36
C ALA A 769 -8.13 37.84 -10.86
N PRO A 770 -7.10 38.57 -11.32
CA PRO A 770 -6.63 38.42 -12.69
C PRO A 770 -6.40 36.92 -12.93
N PRO A 771 -6.56 36.41 -14.16
CA PRO A 771 -6.27 35.00 -14.44
C PRO A 771 -4.88 34.72 -13.88
N ILE A 772 -4.81 33.94 -12.80
CA ILE A 772 -3.55 33.56 -12.20
C ILE A 772 -2.82 32.84 -13.33
N GLU A 773 -1.72 33.43 -13.79
CA GLU A 773 -0.77 32.72 -14.63
C GLU A 773 -0.48 31.42 -13.91
N SER A 774 -0.91 30.30 -14.51
CA SER A 774 -0.61 28.99 -13.97
C SER A 774 0.91 28.79 -14.14
N ASN A 775 1.69 29.32 -13.21
CA ASN A 775 3.06 28.92 -12.96
C ASN A 775 3.01 27.52 -12.38
N THR A 776 2.70 26.53 -13.23
CA THR A 776 3.20 25.17 -13.05
C THR A 776 4.71 25.27 -13.16
N LEU A 777 5.37 25.50 -12.02
CA LEU A 777 6.79 25.30 -11.87
C LEU A 777 7.13 23.93 -12.45
N GLN A 778 8.01 23.92 -13.45
CA GLN A 778 8.71 22.73 -13.89
C GLN A 778 9.50 22.18 -12.70
N HIS A 779 8.95 21.18 -12.02
CA HIS A 779 9.78 20.23 -11.30
C HIS A 779 10.07 19.07 -12.26
N ASN A 780 11.29 19.07 -12.77
CA ASN A 780 11.93 17.91 -13.39
C ASN A 780 12.00 16.74 -12.41
#